data_AF-A0A9R1PMJ5-F1
#
_entry.id   AF-A0A9R1PMJ5-F1
#
_cell.length_a   1.000
_cell.length_b   1.000
_cell.length_c   1.000
_cell.angle_alpha   90.00
_cell.angle_beta   90.00
_cell.angle_gamma   90.00
#
_symmetry.space_group_name_H-M   'P 1'
#
loop_
_entity.id
_entity.type
_entity.pdbx_description
1 polymer ?
#
loop_
_entity_poly.entity_id
_entity_poly.type
_entity_poly.pdbx_seq_one_letter_code
_entity_poly.pdbx_strand_id
1 'polypeptide(L)'
;MPTATATATPTPKAVIHQRYGAKAVYRVDEVREAVDGVCPGLALPQSTRCVYRCQLDIPGVLSVSTPGTFVRKKDAEQGAAQIAIEKLGIQPTSNIPNTPEEAWEELISRISYFFTDENFPTSSHPLVGHLSVTLRRTGDFLGKIPISAIVACDVKVHTLCKIIDPKAEFDPLLVLSMIYNAAKQSPGVSVSNRNFWIQSQRPYSSEAVDLALQCWSGISDPIRVEAVLIPCAVEDEPKMVSLNISENEHYMGDIALKLSATDSSHVLVSRTVDKASSEMRFYFPAPDVQFVSDLSKQLVDDRGDRNMNCVINKRASYISGQTIYGDAVLANVGYTRRDTELQTDHVNLCTYYRILLRKLPDGIYKISKDSILVAELPCVYTRTSWKGPSPRDLLCSFCRLQRLSEPYFAANRVSASCNVLGSAVGSEEMGSPKATAGNQCANDGRIAKENPDMFKCSVKIYSKKRDLLLEYSTDCSWSKETDAIQNSALKVLIWFNRYFKQLNTPVEKLNLPKSTDGFTIYPNIFLQEFAMCLSVYGKTSGGDSRTCSAVGYFSMDTSYQQLESGAFLTYIDGQDSGVFPSHGSLACISCSVQLFMKDSRKRYLLEVNNEFEFEIGAGAVRNQLESCATQLSVNQSACFVDQLSDRDLSLAAACELSPDLSKICRDSCVLEFSVKVLQVTEPLEDRMEKALFNPPLSKQRVEFAVRHINQLHATTLVDFGCGSGSLLDSLLEHPTTLEKIVGVDISRKGLTRAAKSLHQKLSKKLLLQSSVPTAVLYHGSVTDFDSRLYGFDIGTCLEVIEHVEEDQASLFGNVVLSSFCPAVLIVSTPNYEYNPILQRSALPNKEEEQEQDAGPCKFRNHDHKFEWTRSQFQRWATVLAASHNYSVEFSGVGGSSDEPGYASQIAVFRRMARDQGESSRNEDDSHQPYEVLWEWPNASVPSH
;
A
#
# COMPACT_ATOMS: atom_id res chain seq x y z
N MET A 1 31.29 15.94 11.96
CA MET A 1 31.74 15.58 10.60
C MET A 1 32.26 14.14 10.66
N PRO A 2 31.85 13.22 9.76
CA PRO A 2 31.71 13.47 8.33
C PRO A 2 30.29 13.32 7.76
N THR A 3 30.15 14.05 6.64
CA THR A 3 29.30 13.88 5.45
C THR A 3 27.77 14.00 5.56
N ALA A 4 27.33 15.19 5.15
CA ALA A 4 26.29 15.48 4.15
C ALA A 4 25.14 14.46 4.00
N THR A 5 23.92 14.99 4.01
CA THR A 5 22.70 14.37 3.48
C THR A 5 23.03 13.35 2.40
N ALA A 6 22.88 12.06 2.72
CA ALA A 6 23.11 11.00 1.76
C ALA A 6 22.11 11.16 0.61
N THR A 7 22.48 11.90 -0.43
CA THR A 7 22.06 11.59 -1.79
C THR A 7 22.30 10.10 -1.95
N ALA A 8 21.25 9.33 -2.24
CA ALA A 8 21.35 7.89 -2.41
C ALA A 8 22.60 7.58 -3.23
N THR A 9 23.55 6.85 -2.63
CA THR A 9 24.80 6.49 -3.29
C THR A 9 24.45 5.93 -4.67
N PRO A 10 25.01 6.49 -5.76
CA PRO A 10 24.64 6.08 -7.10
C PRO A 10 24.82 4.56 -7.21
N THR A 11 23.79 3.86 -7.68
CA THR A 11 23.86 2.41 -7.77
C THR A 11 25.06 1.98 -8.63
N PRO A 12 25.72 0.85 -8.34
CA PRO A 12 26.88 0.39 -9.10
C PRO A 12 26.70 0.45 -10.62
N LYS A 13 25.52 0.04 -11.12
CA LYS A 13 25.17 0.13 -12.54
C LYS A 13 25.17 1.56 -13.08
N ALA A 14 24.69 2.52 -12.29
CA ALA A 14 24.67 3.94 -12.67
C ALA A 14 26.08 4.53 -12.75
N VAL A 15 26.98 4.13 -11.85
CA VAL A 15 28.40 4.55 -11.86
C VAL A 15 29.11 4.05 -13.14
N ILE A 16 28.93 2.78 -13.48
CA ILE A 16 29.48 2.22 -14.73
C ILE A 16 28.88 2.91 -15.96
N HIS A 17 27.57 3.13 -15.98
CA HIS A 17 26.90 3.83 -17.08
C HIS A 17 27.37 5.29 -17.20
N GLN A 18 27.62 5.99 -16.10
CA GLN A 18 28.11 7.37 -16.13
C GLN A 18 29.49 7.48 -16.80
N ARG A 19 30.36 6.48 -16.60
CA ARG A 19 31.75 6.51 -17.11
C ARG A 19 31.89 5.91 -18.51
N TYR A 20 31.16 4.83 -18.80
CA TYR A 20 31.32 4.07 -20.05
C TYR A 20 30.09 4.18 -20.98
N GLY A 21 28.96 4.69 -20.48
CA GLY A 21 27.73 4.89 -21.25
C GLY A 21 27.25 3.61 -21.92
N ALA A 22 26.86 3.74 -23.19
CA ALA A 22 26.42 2.64 -24.04
C ALA A 22 27.50 1.59 -24.34
N LYS A 23 28.78 1.84 -23.99
CA LYS A 23 29.86 0.87 -24.18
C LYS A 23 29.80 -0.29 -23.18
N ALA A 24 29.11 -0.14 -22.05
CA ALA A 24 28.95 -1.20 -21.06
C ALA A 24 27.76 -2.10 -21.42
N VAL A 25 28.03 -3.35 -21.82
CA VAL A 25 27.02 -4.30 -22.26
C VAL A 25 26.75 -5.34 -21.18
N TYR A 26 25.50 -5.38 -20.70
CA TYR A 26 25.04 -6.38 -19.73
C TYR A 26 24.33 -7.52 -20.48
N ARG A 27 24.84 -8.75 -20.36
CA ARG A 27 24.18 -9.97 -20.80
C ARG A 27 23.65 -10.69 -19.56
N VAL A 28 22.35 -10.98 -19.54
CA VAL A 28 21.72 -11.67 -18.41
C VAL A 28 21.27 -13.04 -18.89
N ASP A 29 21.80 -14.07 -18.25
CA ASP A 29 21.44 -15.45 -18.52
C ASP A 29 20.39 -15.90 -17.50
N GLU A 30 19.31 -16.48 -17.99
CA GLU A 30 18.29 -17.12 -17.16
C GLU A 30 18.67 -18.59 -16.95
N VAL A 31 18.82 -18.97 -15.69
CA VAL A 31 19.11 -20.33 -15.26
C VAL A 31 17.90 -20.85 -14.51
N ARG A 32 17.45 -22.06 -14.85
CA ARG A 32 16.39 -22.74 -14.12
C ARG A 32 17.00 -23.57 -13.02
N GLU A 33 16.77 -23.18 -11.77
CA GLU A 33 17.16 -23.96 -10.60
C GLU A 33 15.96 -24.76 -10.08
N ALA A 34 16.21 -25.98 -9.60
CA ALA A 34 15.19 -26.75 -8.91
C ALA A 34 14.84 -26.04 -7.58
N VAL A 35 13.55 -25.92 -7.27
CA VAL A 35 13.13 -25.43 -5.96
C VAL A 35 13.34 -26.54 -4.93
N ASP A 36 14.05 -26.25 -3.83
CA ASP A 36 14.22 -27.19 -2.72
C ASP A 36 12.86 -27.74 -2.24
N GLY A 37 12.80 -29.06 -2.07
CA GLY A 37 11.54 -29.80 -1.84
C GLY A 37 11.12 -30.70 -3.01
N VAL A 38 12.10 -31.29 -3.70
CA VAL A 38 11.89 -32.37 -4.67
C VAL A 38 11.15 -33.50 -3.98
N CYS A 39 9.94 -33.80 -4.42
CA CYS A 39 9.23 -35.02 -4.02
C CYS A 39 9.62 -36.13 -5.02
N PRO A 40 10.41 -37.13 -4.61
CA PRO A 40 10.75 -38.29 -5.44
C PRO A 40 9.48 -39.02 -5.90
N GLY A 41 9.46 -39.44 -7.17
CA GLY A 41 8.36 -40.24 -7.74
C GLY A 41 7.12 -39.45 -8.19
N LEU A 42 7.12 -38.11 -8.11
CA LEU A 42 6.01 -37.30 -8.63
C LEU A 42 6.05 -37.24 -10.17
N ALA A 43 4.99 -37.73 -10.84
CA ALA A 43 4.87 -37.80 -12.30
C ALA A 43 4.58 -36.44 -12.99
N LEU A 44 4.94 -35.30 -12.37
CA LEU A 44 4.69 -33.96 -12.89
C LEU A 44 6.00 -33.17 -13.11
N PRO A 45 6.09 -32.34 -14.17
CA PRO A 45 7.24 -31.46 -14.38
C PRO A 45 7.38 -30.49 -13.19
N GLN A 46 8.52 -30.57 -12.52
CA GLN A 46 8.78 -29.87 -11.27
C GLN A 46 8.83 -28.36 -11.47
N SER A 47 8.37 -27.61 -10.45
CA SER A 47 8.51 -26.17 -10.41
C SER A 47 10.00 -25.80 -10.38
N THR A 48 10.48 -25.25 -11.49
CA THR A 48 11.79 -24.62 -11.56
C THR A 48 11.63 -23.14 -11.22
N ARG A 49 12.58 -22.60 -10.45
CA ARG A 49 12.69 -21.16 -10.22
C ARG A 49 13.65 -20.60 -11.26
N CYS A 50 13.19 -19.57 -11.97
CA CYS A 50 14.07 -18.77 -12.81
C CYS A 50 14.95 -17.91 -11.91
N VAL A 51 16.26 -18.12 -12.00
CA VAL A 51 17.28 -17.28 -11.39
C VAL A 51 18.17 -16.71 -12.49
N TYR A 52 18.91 -15.66 -12.18
CA TYR A 52 19.63 -14.86 -13.16
C TYR A 52 21.12 -14.79 -12.84
N ARG A 53 21.96 -14.90 -13.86
CA ARG A 53 23.38 -14.53 -13.81
C ARG A 53 23.60 -13.36 -14.77
N CYS A 54 24.58 -12.52 -14.49
CA CYS A 54 24.90 -11.41 -15.39
C CYS A 54 26.39 -11.40 -15.73
N GLN A 55 26.67 -11.23 -17.02
CA GLN A 55 27.98 -10.89 -17.55
C GLN A 55 27.97 -9.43 -18.00
N LEU A 56 28.90 -8.64 -17.50
CA LEU A 56 29.15 -7.27 -17.92
C LEU A 56 30.42 -7.24 -18.77
N ASP A 57 30.30 -6.79 -20.01
CA ASP A 57 31.40 -6.62 -20.95
C ASP A 57 31.58 -5.13 -21.28
N ILE A 58 32.80 -4.62 -21.07
CA ILE A 58 33.23 -3.27 -21.44
C ILE A 58 34.34 -3.45 -22.48
N PRO A 59 34.06 -3.22 -23.78
CA PRO A 59 34.98 -3.51 -24.87
C PRO A 59 36.37 -2.90 -24.65
N GLY A 60 37.39 -3.76 -24.68
CA GLY A 60 38.80 -3.37 -24.54
C GLY A 60 39.24 -3.02 -23.11
N VAL A 61 38.37 -3.18 -22.10
CA VAL A 61 38.65 -2.78 -20.71
C VAL A 61 38.51 -3.97 -19.76
N LEU A 62 37.32 -4.57 -19.69
CA LEU A 62 37.01 -5.59 -18.68
C LEU A 62 35.80 -6.42 -19.07
N SER A 63 35.87 -7.73 -18.83
CA SER A 63 34.70 -8.62 -18.83
C SER A 63 34.58 -9.31 -17.47
N VAL A 64 33.39 -9.25 -16.85
CA VAL A 64 33.11 -9.87 -15.55
C VAL A 64 31.81 -10.63 -15.57
N SER A 65 31.77 -11.77 -14.88
CA SER A 65 30.56 -12.54 -14.63
C SER A 65 30.30 -12.62 -13.13
N THR A 66 29.02 -12.67 -12.75
CA THR A 66 28.63 -12.87 -11.36
C THR A 66 28.97 -14.30 -10.89
N PRO A 67 29.54 -14.49 -9.69
CA PRO A 67 29.96 -15.81 -9.20
C PRO A 67 28.80 -16.73 -8.78
N GLY A 68 27.59 -16.20 -8.61
CA GLY A 68 26.40 -16.95 -8.21
C GLY A 68 25.15 -16.53 -8.97
N THR A 69 24.00 -17.09 -8.59
CA THR A 69 22.68 -16.82 -9.15
C THR A 69 21.88 -15.86 -8.26
N PHE A 70 21.06 -15.01 -8.89
CA PHE A 70 20.22 -14.04 -8.21
C PHE A 70 18.76 -14.29 -8.53
N VAL A 71 17.89 -14.05 -7.55
CA VAL A 71 16.43 -14.16 -7.74
C VAL A 71 15.89 -13.12 -8.71
N ARG A 72 16.48 -11.91 -8.73
CA ARG A 72 16.01 -10.79 -9.53
C ARG A 72 17.07 -10.41 -10.55
N LYS A 73 16.66 -10.22 -11.80
CA LYS A 73 17.51 -9.72 -12.90
C LYS A 73 18.27 -8.44 -12.52
N LYS A 74 17.60 -7.48 -11.87
CA LYS A 74 18.22 -6.22 -11.44
C LYS A 74 19.39 -6.43 -10.46
N ASP A 75 19.27 -7.38 -9.55
CA ASP A 75 20.32 -7.63 -8.56
C ASP A 75 21.55 -8.28 -9.23
N ALA A 76 21.34 -9.16 -10.21
CA ALA A 76 22.43 -9.73 -11.01
C ALA A 76 23.21 -8.65 -11.77
N GLU A 77 22.50 -7.71 -12.40
CA GLU A 77 23.13 -6.58 -13.11
C GLU A 77 23.91 -5.66 -12.16
N GLN A 78 23.36 -5.37 -10.98
CA GLN A 78 24.06 -4.57 -9.96
C GLN A 78 25.28 -5.30 -9.40
N GLY A 79 25.19 -6.62 -9.18
CA GLY A 79 26.31 -7.45 -8.75
C GLY A 79 27.45 -7.47 -9.77
N ALA A 80 27.14 -7.63 -11.07
CA ALA A 80 28.13 -7.54 -12.14
C ALA A 80 28.80 -6.16 -12.18
N ALA A 81 28.01 -5.08 -12.06
CA ALA A 81 28.54 -3.72 -12.02
C ALA A 81 29.42 -3.46 -10.79
N GLN A 82 29.06 -3.99 -9.62
CA GLN A 82 29.85 -3.87 -8.39
C GLN A 82 31.23 -4.53 -8.54
N ILE A 83 31.27 -5.75 -9.09
CA ILE A 83 32.54 -6.47 -9.36
C ILE A 83 33.40 -5.67 -10.36
N ALA A 84 32.78 -5.06 -11.38
CA ALA A 84 33.51 -4.22 -12.32
C ALA A 84 34.10 -2.96 -11.67
N ILE A 85 33.34 -2.30 -10.79
CA ILE A 85 33.82 -1.13 -10.02
C ILE A 85 35.03 -1.50 -9.17
N GLU A 86 34.96 -2.62 -8.46
CA GLU A 86 36.04 -3.12 -7.62
C GLU A 86 37.30 -3.46 -8.44
N LYS A 87 37.15 -4.14 -9.58
CA LYS A 87 38.28 -4.48 -10.46
C LYS A 87 38.90 -3.28 -11.17
N LEU A 88 38.10 -2.25 -11.47
CA LEU A 88 38.57 -1.02 -12.12
C LEU A 88 39.07 0.04 -11.13
N GLY A 89 38.98 -0.23 -9.81
CA GLY A 89 39.37 0.73 -8.77
C GLY A 89 38.59 2.05 -8.83
N ILE A 90 37.33 2.03 -9.30
CA ILE A 90 36.54 3.25 -9.48
C ILE A 90 36.05 3.71 -8.10
N GLN A 91 36.59 4.83 -7.62
CA GLN A 91 36.02 5.51 -6.46
C GLN A 91 34.68 6.17 -6.88
N PRO A 92 33.54 5.85 -6.23
CA PRO A 92 32.21 6.34 -6.63
C PRO A 92 32.02 7.87 -6.58
N THR A 93 32.97 8.63 -6.02
CA THR A 93 32.83 10.04 -5.66
C THR A 93 33.47 11.05 -6.63
N SER A 94 34.02 10.63 -7.77
CA SER A 94 34.98 11.46 -8.53
C SER A 94 34.47 12.75 -9.21
N ASN A 95 33.18 13.11 -9.11
CA ASN A 95 32.62 14.31 -9.75
C ASN A 95 31.95 15.30 -8.77
N ILE A 96 32.00 15.04 -7.47
CA ILE A 96 31.43 15.93 -6.45
C ILE A 96 32.60 16.56 -5.71
N PRO A 97 32.73 17.91 -5.67
CA PRO A 97 33.80 18.57 -4.92
C PRO A 97 33.73 18.13 -3.45
N ASN A 98 34.88 17.77 -2.89
CA ASN A 98 34.94 17.17 -1.56
C ASN A 98 35.11 18.23 -0.46
N THR A 99 35.47 19.46 -0.84
CA THR A 99 35.65 20.59 0.06
C THR A 99 34.76 21.77 -0.33
N PRO A 100 34.34 22.62 0.64
CA PRO A 100 33.63 23.86 0.36
C PRO A 100 34.37 24.78 -0.62
N GLU A 101 35.70 24.80 -0.57
CA GLU A 101 36.55 25.62 -1.43
C GLU A 101 36.54 25.13 -2.89
N GLU A 102 36.67 23.82 -3.12
CA GLU A 102 36.53 23.23 -4.46
C GLU A 102 35.13 23.48 -5.04
N ALA A 103 34.10 23.39 -4.19
CA ALA A 103 32.72 23.67 -4.60
C ALA A 103 32.50 25.15 -4.97
N TRP A 104 33.19 26.07 -4.29
CA TRP A 104 33.17 27.50 -4.59
C TRP A 104 33.83 27.81 -5.93
N GLU A 105 35.01 27.26 -6.22
CA GLU A 105 35.70 27.44 -7.49
C GLU A 105 34.91 26.84 -8.67
N GLU A 106 34.34 25.64 -8.48
CA GLU A 106 33.45 25.02 -9.47
C GLU A 106 32.19 25.86 -9.71
N LEU A 107 31.64 26.51 -8.66
CA LEU A 107 30.50 27.42 -8.80
C LEU A 107 30.88 28.66 -9.63
N ILE A 108 32.04 29.27 -9.39
CA ILE A 108 32.56 30.40 -10.16
C ILE A 108 32.72 30.01 -11.63
N SER A 109 33.38 28.87 -11.90
CA SER A 109 33.60 28.36 -13.25
C SER A 109 32.28 28.05 -13.96
N ARG A 110 31.30 27.49 -13.24
CA ARG A 110 29.99 27.14 -13.79
C ARG A 110 29.19 28.39 -14.16
N ILE A 111 29.23 29.44 -13.33
CA ILE A 111 28.58 30.73 -13.64
C ILE A 111 29.22 31.36 -14.87
N SER A 112 30.56 31.40 -14.97
CA SER A 112 31.25 31.91 -16.16
C SER A 112 30.86 31.16 -17.43
N TYR A 113 30.77 29.83 -17.36
CA TYR A 113 30.40 28.99 -18.50
C TYR A 113 29.00 29.31 -19.06
N PHE A 114 28.05 29.72 -18.23
CA PHE A 114 26.70 30.05 -18.72
C PHE A 114 26.65 31.23 -19.70
N PHE A 115 27.63 32.14 -19.60
CA PHE A 115 27.68 33.35 -20.41
C PHE A 115 28.71 33.26 -21.55
N THR A 116 29.21 32.06 -21.89
CA THR A 116 30.08 31.86 -23.06
C THR A 116 29.29 31.60 -24.34
N ASP A 117 29.83 32.01 -25.49
CA ASP A 117 29.22 31.80 -26.82
C ASP A 117 28.99 30.32 -27.14
N GLU A 118 29.80 29.41 -26.57
CA GLU A 118 29.68 27.96 -26.79
C GLU A 118 28.39 27.35 -26.25
N ASN A 119 27.66 28.07 -25.38
CA ASN A 119 26.44 27.58 -24.73
C ASN A 119 25.19 27.66 -25.63
N PHE A 120 25.18 28.51 -26.65
CA PHE A 120 24.03 28.74 -27.54
C PHE A 120 23.82 27.67 -28.64
N PRO A 121 24.85 27.11 -29.29
CA PRO A 121 24.65 26.20 -30.43
C PRO A 121 24.35 24.74 -30.03
N THR A 122 24.61 24.34 -28.78
CA THR A 122 24.62 22.90 -28.39
C THR A 122 23.85 22.56 -27.11
N SER A 123 23.36 23.54 -26.34
CA SER A 123 22.76 23.27 -25.04
C SER A 123 21.23 23.26 -25.08
N SER A 124 20.61 22.17 -24.60
CA SER A 124 19.19 22.11 -24.22
C SER A 124 18.97 22.70 -22.81
N HIS A 125 19.82 23.64 -22.40
CA HIS A 125 19.81 24.17 -21.04
C HIS A 125 18.69 25.21 -20.88
N PRO A 126 17.88 25.18 -19.80
CA PRO A 126 16.73 26.09 -19.68
C PRO A 126 17.10 27.58 -19.61
N LEU A 127 18.35 27.87 -19.23
CA LEU A 127 18.89 29.23 -19.20
C LEU A 127 18.96 29.87 -20.59
N VAL A 128 19.04 29.09 -21.67
CA VAL A 128 19.02 29.62 -23.03
C VAL A 128 17.70 30.32 -23.31
N GLY A 129 16.56 29.77 -22.87
CA GLY A 129 15.25 30.43 -22.99
C GLY A 129 15.20 31.78 -22.28
N HIS A 130 15.79 31.87 -21.08
CA HIS A 130 15.94 33.14 -20.36
C HIS A 130 16.81 34.15 -21.14
N LEU A 131 17.96 33.71 -21.67
CA LEU A 131 18.87 34.55 -22.43
C LEU A 131 18.21 35.06 -23.73
N SER A 132 17.55 34.18 -24.49
CA SER A 132 16.85 34.51 -25.74
C SER A 132 15.84 35.64 -25.57
N VAL A 133 15.03 35.63 -24.51
CA VAL A 133 14.09 36.73 -24.23
C VAL A 133 14.82 38.02 -23.87
N THR A 134 15.85 37.94 -23.03
CA THR A 134 16.59 39.15 -22.59
C THR A 134 17.42 39.80 -23.68
N LEU A 135 17.86 39.05 -24.69
CA LEU A 135 18.55 39.58 -25.87
C LEU A 135 17.64 40.35 -26.83
N ARG A 136 16.31 40.26 -26.68
CA ARG A 136 15.33 41.05 -27.44
C ARG A 136 14.93 42.35 -26.74
N ARG A 137 15.23 42.49 -25.45
CA ARG A 137 14.86 43.68 -24.66
C ARG A 137 15.65 44.89 -25.14
N THR A 138 15.01 46.05 -25.18
CA THR A 138 15.65 47.31 -25.57
C THR A 138 16.14 48.10 -24.36
N GLY A 139 17.14 48.95 -24.56
CA GLY A 139 17.68 49.83 -23.53
C GLY A 139 18.49 49.09 -22.45
N ASP A 140 18.36 49.55 -21.20
CA ASP A 140 19.20 49.12 -20.08
C ASP A 140 19.00 47.65 -19.66
N PHE A 141 18.01 46.93 -20.20
CA PHE A 141 17.72 45.55 -19.84
C PHE A 141 18.20 44.50 -20.84
N LEU A 142 18.85 44.92 -21.93
CA LEU A 142 19.39 44.04 -22.95
C LEU A 142 20.42 43.06 -22.35
N GLY A 143 20.20 41.76 -22.53
CA GLY A 143 21.11 40.70 -22.09
C GLY A 143 21.24 40.52 -20.57
N LYS A 144 20.39 41.18 -19.78
CA LYS A 144 20.36 41.07 -18.31
C LYS A 144 19.35 40.02 -17.88
N ILE A 145 19.80 39.00 -17.16
CA ILE A 145 18.93 37.97 -16.56
C ILE A 145 18.88 38.13 -15.02
N PRO A 146 17.76 37.78 -14.35
CA PRO A 146 17.72 37.71 -12.89
C PRO A 146 18.63 36.59 -12.38
N ILE A 147 19.41 36.83 -11.32
CA ILE A 147 20.25 35.77 -10.72
C ILE A 147 19.41 34.58 -10.24
N SER A 148 18.19 34.83 -9.75
CA SER A 148 17.26 33.79 -9.30
C SER A 148 16.86 32.79 -10.39
N ALA A 149 16.93 33.18 -11.68
CA ALA A 149 16.68 32.28 -12.80
C ALA A 149 17.75 31.17 -12.88
N ILE A 150 19.01 31.48 -12.57
CA ILE A 150 20.11 30.50 -12.57
C ILE A 150 19.82 29.38 -11.56
N VAL A 151 19.33 29.75 -10.37
CA VAL A 151 18.94 28.79 -9.31
C VAL A 151 17.83 27.86 -9.77
N ALA A 152 16.85 28.39 -10.50
CA ALA A 152 15.71 27.61 -10.97
C ALA A 152 16.08 26.62 -12.08
N CYS A 153 17.08 26.95 -12.92
CA CYS A 153 17.43 26.19 -14.11
C CYS A 153 18.53 25.13 -13.90
N ASP A 154 19.48 25.34 -12.98
CA ASP A 154 20.64 24.45 -12.82
C ASP A 154 20.70 23.81 -11.41
N VAL A 155 20.41 22.50 -11.36
CA VAL A 155 20.46 21.69 -10.13
C VAL A 155 21.89 21.53 -9.58
N LYS A 156 22.92 21.58 -10.45
CA LYS A 156 24.33 21.50 -10.04
C LYS A 156 24.72 22.75 -9.26
N VAL A 157 24.28 23.94 -9.68
CA VAL A 157 24.48 25.19 -8.92
C VAL A 157 23.93 25.05 -7.50
N HIS A 158 22.69 24.61 -7.35
CA HIS A 158 22.10 24.39 -6.03
C HIS A 158 22.88 23.33 -5.22
N THR A 159 23.35 22.26 -5.86
CA THR A 159 24.14 21.20 -5.20
C THR A 159 25.48 21.74 -4.68
N LEU A 160 26.16 22.59 -5.46
CA LEU A 160 27.40 23.26 -5.04
C LEU A 160 27.15 24.18 -3.84
N CYS A 161 26.09 24.99 -3.86
CA CYS A 161 25.71 25.83 -2.73
C CYS A 161 25.45 25.01 -1.45
N LYS A 162 24.84 23.82 -1.56
CA LYS A 162 24.64 22.90 -0.41
C LYS A 162 25.95 22.32 0.13
N ILE A 163 26.95 22.10 -0.72
CA ILE A 163 28.27 21.61 -0.30
C ILE A 163 29.04 22.71 0.42
N ILE A 164 28.91 23.96 -0.06
CA ILE A 164 29.50 25.15 0.56
C ILE A 164 28.88 25.41 1.95
N ASP A 165 27.55 25.47 2.04
CA ASP A 165 26.83 25.56 3.31
C ASP A 165 25.55 24.71 3.27
N PRO A 166 25.40 23.70 4.15
CA PRO A 166 24.18 22.90 4.25
C PRO A 166 22.90 23.71 4.48
N LYS A 167 22.97 24.91 5.07
CA LYS A 167 21.81 25.81 5.25
C LYS A 167 21.18 26.24 3.93
N ALA A 168 21.95 26.24 2.83
CA ALA A 168 21.47 26.57 1.48
C ALA A 168 20.35 25.63 0.99
N GLU A 169 20.15 24.46 1.62
CA GLU A 169 18.98 23.62 1.35
C GLU A 169 17.65 24.26 1.77
N PHE A 170 17.65 25.10 2.80
CA PHE A 170 16.46 25.65 3.41
C PHE A 170 16.31 27.15 3.16
N ASP A 171 17.41 27.87 2.95
CA ASP A 171 17.40 29.33 2.79
C ASP A 171 17.77 29.77 1.36
N PRO A 172 16.78 30.15 0.52
CA PRO A 172 17.04 30.67 -0.82
C PRO A 172 17.80 32.00 -0.84
N LEU A 173 17.73 32.81 0.23
CA LEU A 173 18.48 34.07 0.30
C LEU A 173 19.98 33.81 0.40
N LEU A 174 20.38 32.77 1.13
CA LEU A 174 21.77 32.34 1.20
C LEU A 174 22.27 31.87 -0.16
N VAL A 175 21.44 31.12 -0.91
CA VAL A 175 21.76 30.69 -2.28
C VAL A 175 21.94 31.91 -3.20
N LEU A 176 21.04 32.89 -3.13
CA LEU A 176 21.16 34.14 -3.90
C LEU A 176 22.46 34.88 -3.56
N SER A 177 22.80 34.97 -2.27
CA SER A 177 24.04 35.60 -1.78
C SER A 177 25.29 34.94 -2.34
N MET A 178 25.35 33.60 -2.28
CA MET A 178 26.48 32.81 -2.80
C MET A 178 26.67 33.03 -4.30
N ILE A 179 25.59 32.97 -5.08
CA ILE A 179 25.66 33.15 -6.54
C ILE A 179 26.03 34.60 -6.88
N TYR A 180 25.48 35.58 -6.17
CA TYR A 180 25.83 36.99 -6.36
C TYR A 180 27.33 37.23 -6.11
N ASN A 181 27.88 36.68 -5.02
CA ASN A 181 29.29 36.83 -4.67
C ASN A 181 30.23 35.99 -5.55
N ALA A 182 29.78 34.83 -6.05
CA ALA A 182 30.51 34.03 -7.03
C ALA A 182 30.53 34.72 -8.40
N ALA A 183 29.39 35.27 -8.85
CA ALA A 183 29.28 36.00 -10.11
C ALA A 183 30.16 37.28 -10.15
N LYS A 184 30.43 37.91 -9.00
CA LYS A 184 31.42 39.00 -8.89
C LYS A 184 32.86 38.56 -9.15
N GLN A 185 33.16 37.28 -8.91
CA GLN A 185 34.49 36.69 -9.10
C GLN A 185 34.61 35.92 -10.43
N SER A 186 33.48 35.63 -11.08
CA SER A 186 33.40 34.94 -12.36
C SER A 186 34.00 35.77 -13.51
N PRO A 187 35.04 35.27 -14.21
CA PRO A 187 35.57 35.94 -15.39
C PRO A 187 34.51 36.03 -16.50
N GLY A 188 34.46 37.17 -17.19
CA GLY A 188 33.57 37.40 -18.33
C GLY A 188 32.12 37.75 -17.98
N VAL A 189 31.79 37.84 -16.68
CA VAL A 189 30.45 38.14 -16.17
C VAL A 189 30.45 39.49 -15.46
N SER A 190 29.35 40.23 -15.56
CA SER A 190 29.14 41.46 -14.80
C SER A 190 27.82 41.42 -14.04
N VAL A 191 27.83 41.97 -12.83
CA VAL A 191 26.69 42.00 -11.91
C VAL A 191 26.43 43.44 -11.49
N SER A 192 25.17 43.82 -11.35
CA SER A 192 24.81 45.16 -10.87
C SER A 192 25.07 45.34 -9.37
N ASN A 193 25.47 46.55 -8.98
CA ASN A 193 25.64 46.94 -7.57
C ASN A 193 24.34 47.39 -6.91
N ARG A 194 23.27 47.64 -7.67
CA ARG A 194 22.00 48.17 -7.16
C ARG A 194 20.87 47.15 -7.14
N ASN A 195 20.96 46.11 -7.95
CA ASN A 195 19.93 45.10 -8.13
C ASN A 195 20.56 43.77 -8.57
N PHE A 196 19.80 42.68 -8.62
CA PHE A 196 20.32 41.32 -8.81
C PHE A 196 20.34 40.88 -10.29
N TRP A 197 20.71 41.80 -11.19
CA TRP A 197 20.93 41.51 -12.60
C TRP A 197 22.34 40.96 -12.83
N ILE A 198 22.43 39.94 -13.68
CA ILE A 198 23.68 39.34 -14.16
C ILE A 198 23.66 39.33 -15.70
N GLN A 199 24.80 39.65 -16.32
CA GLN A 199 24.95 39.73 -17.77
C GLN A 199 26.38 39.38 -18.19
N SER A 200 26.58 39.05 -19.46
CA SER A 200 27.93 38.94 -20.03
C SER A 200 28.63 40.30 -20.04
N GLN A 201 29.93 40.31 -19.72
CA GLN A 201 30.77 41.52 -19.82
C GLN A 201 31.11 41.86 -21.28
N ARG A 202 31.13 40.86 -22.17
CA ARG A 202 31.37 41.03 -23.61
C ARG A 202 30.08 40.81 -24.39
N PRO A 203 29.83 41.57 -25.46
CA PRO A 203 28.72 41.27 -26.35
C PRO A 203 28.91 39.88 -26.98
N TYR A 204 27.81 39.15 -27.11
CA TYR A 204 27.78 37.86 -27.80
C TYR A 204 28.07 38.03 -29.29
N SER A 205 28.67 37.02 -29.93
CA SER A 205 28.81 36.97 -31.39
C SER A 205 27.46 37.03 -32.11
N SER A 206 27.44 37.57 -33.33
CA SER A 206 26.22 37.65 -34.15
C SER A 206 25.59 36.27 -34.38
N GLU A 207 26.42 35.24 -34.58
CA GLU A 207 25.97 33.86 -34.74
C GLU A 207 25.25 33.33 -33.49
N ALA A 208 25.77 33.62 -32.30
CA ALA A 208 25.15 33.22 -31.03
C ALA A 208 23.81 33.93 -30.78
N VAL A 209 23.72 35.22 -31.14
CA VAL A 209 22.46 35.99 -31.06
C VAL A 209 21.43 35.47 -32.06
N ASP A 210 21.82 35.21 -33.30
CA ASP A 210 20.94 34.68 -34.34
C ASP A 210 20.40 33.30 -33.96
N LEU A 211 21.24 32.42 -33.40
CA LEU A 211 20.83 31.12 -32.86
C LEU A 211 19.85 31.26 -31.69
N ALA A 212 20.13 32.17 -30.75
CA ALA A 212 19.24 32.43 -29.62
C ALA A 212 17.85 32.92 -30.07
N LEU A 213 17.81 33.72 -31.13
CA LEU A 213 16.57 34.22 -31.75
C LEU A 213 15.85 33.14 -32.56
N GLN A 214 16.56 32.20 -33.19
CA GLN A 214 15.98 31.04 -33.89
C GLN A 214 15.35 30.03 -32.93
N CYS A 215 15.87 29.89 -31.70
CA CYS A 215 15.29 29.02 -30.67
C CYS A 215 13.95 29.54 -30.11
N TRP A 216 13.57 30.78 -30.44
CA TRP A 216 12.34 31.40 -30.00
C TRP A 216 11.22 31.19 -31.05
N SER A 217 10.09 30.63 -30.61
CA SER A 217 8.99 30.23 -31.50
C SER A 217 7.85 31.25 -31.67
N GLY A 218 7.98 32.46 -31.13
CA GLY A 218 6.88 33.44 -31.21
C GLY A 218 5.91 33.36 -30.05
N ILE A 219 5.82 34.44 -29.26
CA ILE A 219 4.60 34.73 -28.47
C ILE A 219 3.90 35.85 -29.24
N SER A 220 2.97 35.49 -30.13
CA SER A 220 2.25 36.47 -30.94
C SER A 220 1.20 37.26 -30.14
N ASP A 221 0.69 36.67 -29.05
CA ASP A 221 -0.33 37.24 -28.16
C ASP A 221 0.12 37.14 -26.69
N PRO A 222 -0.18 38.13 -25.83
CA PRO A 222 0.17 38.09 -24.41
C PRO A 222 -0.43 36.85 -23.73
N ILE A 223 0.43 36.03 -23.13
CA ILE A 223 0.00 34.81 -22.45
C ILE A 223 -0.59 35.19 -21.10
N ARG A 224 -1.85 34.84 -20.87
CA ARG A 224 -2.53 35.05 -19.60
C ARG A 224 -2.50 33.76 -18.78
N VAL A 225 -1.83 33.79 -17.63
CA VAL A 225 -1.69 32.65 -16.73
C VAL A 225 -2.36 32.96 -15.40
N GLU A 226 -3.14 32.01 -14.87
CA GLU A 226 -3.71 32.15 -13.53
C GLU A 226 -2.73 31.63 -12.47
N ALA A 227 -2.61 32.37 -11.37
CA ALA A 227 -1.74 32.06 -10.25
C ALA A 227 -2.42 32.39 -8.91
N VAL A 228 -1.81 31.94 -7.82
CA VAL A 228 -2.35 32.17 -6.46
C VAL A 228 -1.38 33.03 -5.65
N LEU A 229 -1.85 34.20 -5.21
CA LEU A 229 -1.14 35.05 -4.25
C LEU A 229 -1.43 34.56 -2.83
N ILE A 230 -0.38 34.32 -2.06
CA ILE A 230 -0.42 33.86 -0.67
C ILE A 230 0.19 34.96 0.19
N PRO A 231 -0.67 35.72 0.90
CA PRO A 231 -0.21 36.77 1.81
C PRO A 231 0.68 36.22 2.92
N CYS A 232 1.62 37.05 3.37
CA CYS A 232 2.51 36.76 4.49
C CYS A 232 1.74 36.66 5.82
N ALA A 233 0.77 37.56 6.01
CA ALA A 233 -0.14 37.55 7.15
C ALA A 233 -1.01 36.28 7.11
N VAL A 234 -1.09 35.58 8.24
CA VAL A 234 -1.88 34.34 8.35
C VAL A 234 -3.38 34.65 8.42
N GLU A 235 -3.76 35.86 8.84
CA GLU A 235 -5.16 36.31 8.82
C GLU A 235 -5.69 36.71 7.44
N ASP A 236 -4.84 36.80 6.42
CA ASP A 236 -5.26 37.11 5.06
C ASP A 236 -5.43 35.85 4.22
N GLU A 237 -6.51 35.75 3.45
CA GLU A 237 -6.77 34.59 2.59
C GLU A 237 -5.96 34.59 1.29
N PRO A 238 -5.58 33.42 0.76
CA PRO A 238 -5.00 33.31 -0.59
C PRO A 238 -5.99 33.78 -1.66
N LYS A 239 -5.50 34.46 -2.70
CA LYS A 239 -6.32 35.08 -3.75
C LYS A 239 -5.84 34.69 -5.14
N MET A 240 -6.79 34.56 -6.06
CA MET A 240 -6.48 34.39 -7.49
C MET A 240 -5.90 35.67 -8.07
N VAL A 241 -4.81 35.56 -8.81
CA VAL A 241 -4.20 36.65 -9.57
C VAL A 241 -3.95 36.20 -11.01
N SER A 242 -4.09 37.14 -11.94
CA SER A 242 -3.78 36.92 -13.36
C SER A 242 -2.41 37.50 -13.66
N LEU A 243 -1.54 36.66 -14.22
CA LEU A 243 -0.23 37.04 -14.73
C LEU A 243 -0.33 37.28 -16.24
N ASN A 244 0.12 38.45 -16.70
CA ASN A 244 0.11 38.82 -18.11
C ASN A 244 1.56 38.85 -18.62
N ILE A 245 1.94 37.84 -19.41
CA ILE A 245 3.30 37.69 -19.93
C ILE A 245 3.34 38.28 -21.34
N SER A 246 4.01 39.41 -21.48
CA SER A 246 4.21 40.11 -22.75
C SER A 246 5.46 39.64 -23.49
N GLU A 247 5.46 39.78 -24.82
CA GLU A 247 6.48 39.26 -25.74
C GLU A 247 7.93 39.72 -25.45
N ASN A 248 8.11 40.98 -25.03
CA ASN A 248 9.43 41.60 -24.83
C ASN A 248 9.79 41.82 -23.36
N GLU A 249 9.08 41.19 -22.43
CA GLU A 249 9.39 41.26 -21.00
C GLU A 249 9.72 39.88 -20.46
N HIS A 250 10.62 39.86 -19.47
CA HIS A 250 10.86 38.63 -18.72
C HIS A 250 9.60 38.27 -17.92
N TYR A 251 9.18 37.00 -17.89
CA TYR A 251 7.93 36.59 -17.24
C TYR A 251 7.86 36.97 -15.75
N MET A 252 9.01 37.08 -15.06
CA MET A 252 9.06 37.57 -13.67
C MET A 252 8.72 39.06 -13.52
N GLY A 253 8.58 39.82 -14.60
CA GLY A 253 8.22 41.24 -14.59
C GLY A 253 6.83 41.47 -14.02
N ASP A 254 5.81 40.80 -14.54
CA ASP A 254 4.44 40.93 -14.02
C ASP A 254 4.32 40.31 -12.61
N ILE A 255 5.08 39.26 -12.33
CA ILE A 255 5.17 38.66 -10.99
C ILE A 255 5.73 39.68 -9.97
N ALA A 256 6.77 40.44 -10.35
CA ALA A 256 7.33 41.50 -9.51
C ALA A 256 6.28 42.56 -9.17
N LEU A 257 5.47 42.95 -10.16
CA LEU A 257 4.36 43.90 -9.97
C LEU A 257 3.32 43.37 -8.96
N LYS A 258 2.95 42.07 -9.04
CA LYS A 258 2.00 41.47 -8.08
C LYS A 258 2.56 41.40 -6.65
N LEU A 259 3.87 41.26 -6.50
CA LEU A 259 4.57 41.17 -5.21
C LEU A 259 5.00 42.53 -4.66
N SER A 260 4.69 43.64 -5.35
CA SER A 260 5.21 44.98 -5.02
C SER A 260 6.75 45.03 -4.94
N ALA A 261 7.44 44.18 -5.71
CA ALA A 261 8.89 44.20 -5.84
C ALA A 261 9.34 45.30 -6.81
N THR A 262 10.59 45.76 -6.67
CA THR A 262 11.15 46.88 -7.46
C THR A 262 11.26 46.54 -8.94
N ASP A 263 11.83 45.38 -9.27
CA ASP A 263 11.94 44.84 -10.62
C ASP A 263 12.02 43.29 -10.58
N SER A 264 12.10 42.66 -11.75
CA SER A 264 12.19 41.20 -11.88
C SER A 264 13.48 40.59 -11.33
N SER A 265 14.54 41.38 -11.10
CA SER A 265 15.75 40.87 -10.42
C SER A 265 15.55 40.68 -8.92
N HIS A 266 14.60 41.40 -8.32
CA HIS A 266 14.22 41.24 -6.91
C HIS A 266 13.16 40.15 -6.71
N VAL A 267 12.90 39.29 -7.71
CA VAL A 267 12.03 38.13 -7.55
C VAL A 267 12.88 36.89 -7.33
N LEU A 268 12.70 36.23 -6.19
CA LEU A 268 13.29 34.93 -5.87
C LEU A 268 12.37 33.80 -6.29
N VAL A 269 12.98 32.64 -6.51
CA VAL A 269 12.27 31.44 -6.96
C VAL A 269 12.57 30.30 -5.99
N SER A 270 11.51 29.68 -5.46
CA SER A 270 11.65 28.48 -4.64
C SER A 270 11.98 27.26 -5.51
N ARG A 271 12.40 26.18 -4.86
CA ARG A 271 12.38 24.85 -5.47
C ARG A 271 10.95 24.45 -5.87
N THR A 272 10.84 23.41 -6.70
CA THR A 272 9.55 22.86 -7.10
C THR A 272 8.78 22.29 -5.90
N VAL A 273 7.49 22.60 -5.84
CA VAL A 273 6.59 22.22 -4.73
C VAL A 273 6.09 20.77 -4.87
N ASP A 274 5.87 20.31 -6.10
CA ASP A 274 5.43 18.95 -6.40
C ASP A 274 6.33 18.33 -7.49
N LYS A 275 6.59 17.02 -7.40
CA LYS A 275 7.38 16.27 -8.39
C LYS A 275 6.52 15.44 -9.33
N ALA A 276 5.21 15.33 -9.07
CA ALA A 276 4.36 14.31 -9.71
C ALA A 276 3.91 14.67 -11.13
N SER A 277 3.82 15.95 -11.51
CA SER A 277 3.44 16.35 -12.88
C SER A 277 3.58 17.84 -13.20
N SER A 278 3.60 18.74 -12.21
CA SER A 278 3.60 20.19 -12.44
C SER A 278 4.82 20.87 -11.80
N GLU A 279 5.60 21.63 -12.58
CA GLU A 279 6.76 22.38 -12.08
C GLU A 279 6.38 23.68 -11.34
N MET A 280 5.39 23.59 -10.44
CA MET A 280 4.94 24.72 -9.63
C MET A 280 6.04 25.21 -8.70
N ARG A 281 6.24 26.54 -8.67
CA ARG A 281 7.22 27.22 -7.83
C ARG A 281 6.59 28.42 -7.12
N PHE A 282 7.14 28.80 -5.98
CA PHE A 282 6.83 30.07 -5.35
C PHE A 282 7.77 31.16 -5.83
N TYR A 283 7.21 32.32 -6.09
CA TYR A 283 7.89 33.56 -6.37
C TYR A 283 7.68 34.53 -5.22
N PHE A 284 8.73 35.15 -4.72
CA PHE A 284 8.66 36.02 -3.54
C PHE A 284 9.75 37.11 -3.60
N PRO A 285 9.58 38.25 -2.91
CA PRO A 285 10.51 39.37 -3.02
C PRO A 285 11.85 39.09 -2.32
N ALA A 286 12.93 39.56 -2.94
CA ALA A 286 14.27 39.62 -2.37
C ALA A 286 14.49 40.94 -1.62
N PRO A 287 15.13 40.92 -0.44
CA PRO A 287 15.56 42.14 0.26
C PRO A 287 16.72 42.83 -0.47
N ASP A 288 17.16 43.98 0.06
CA ASP A 288 18.19 44.81 -0.58
C ASP A 288 19.53 44.08 -0.81
N VAL A 289 20.21 44.46 -1.90
CA VAL A 289 21.48 43.86 -2.36
C VAL A 289 22.57 43.89 -1.30
N GLN A 290 22.61 44.94 -0.49
CA GLN A 290 23.64 45.10 0.55
C GLN A 290 23.48 44.05 1.66
N PHE A 291 22.24 43.83 2.10
CA PHE A 291 21.90 42.77 3.05
C PHE A 291 22.23 41.38 2.50
N VAL A 292 21.82 41.11 1.25
CA VAL A 292 22.07 39.81 0.61
C VAL A 292 23.55 39.56 0.40
N SER A 293 24.35 40.55 -0.02
CA SER A 293 25.79 40.37 -0.26
C SER A 293 26.57 40.01 1.01
N ASP A 294 26.12 40.47 2.17
CA ASP A 294 26.80 40.25 3.45
C ASP A 294 26.42 38.92 4.12
N LEU A 295 25.29 38.31 3.72
CA LEU A 295 24.80 37.05 4.27
C LEU A 295 25.79 35.88 4.11
N SER A 296 26.46 35.76 2.97
CA SER A 296 27.49 34.71 2.78
C SER A 296 28.86 35.11 3.36
N LYS A 297 29.07 36.36 3.79
CA LYS A 297 30.33 36.82 4.41
C LYS A 297 30.35 36.64 5.93
N GLN A 298 29.19 36.43 6.55
CA GLN A 298 29.03 36.16 8.00
C GLN A 298 29.52 34.76 8.44
N LEU A 299 30.43 34.13 7.70
CA LEU A 299 31.04 32.85 8.03
C LEU A 299 31.88 32.87 9.33
N VAL A 300 32.02 34.01 10.05
CA VAL A 300 32.96 34.14 11.19
C VAL A 300 32.45 34.89 12.44
N ASP A 301 31.35 35.64 12.45
CA ASP A 301 30.93 36.35 13.69
C ASP A 301 29.44 36.23 13.98
N ASP A 302 29.13 35.47 15.03
CA ASP A 302 27.85 35.44 15.71
C ASP A 302 27.76 36.68 16.61
N ARG A 303 27.17 37.77 16.09
CA ARG A 303 26.45 38.80 16.86
C ARG A 303 25.98 39.94 15.95
N GLY A 304 24.68 40.20 15.96
CA GLY A 304 24.16 41.54 15.66
C GLY A 304 22.93 41.56 14.76
N ASP A 305 21.77 41.47 15.41
CA ASP A 305 20.47 41.86 14.90
C ASP A 305 20.52 43.25 14.23
N ARG A 306 20.41 43.30 12.91
CA ARG A 306 20.18 44.53 12.13
C ARG A 306 19.01 44.35 11.16
N ASN A 307 17.82 44.48 11.73
CA ASN A 307 16.73 45.36 11.28
C ASN A 307 16.50 45.56 9.76
N MET A 308 15.87 44.58 9.14
CA MET A 308 14.67 44.78 8.30
C MET A 308 13.71 43.61 8.56
N ASN A 309 12.42 43.94 8.77
CA ASN A 309 11.33 43.02 9.12
C ASN A 309 10.97 42.06 7.97
N CYS A 310 11.87 41.14 7.58
CA CYS A 310 11.50 40.07 6.66
C CYS A 310 10.63 39.05 7.41
N VAL A 311 9.32 39.30 7.42
CA VAL A 311 8.34 38.39 8.01
C VAL A 311 8.30 37.10 7.19
N ILE A 312 8.41 35.96 7.88
CA ILE A 312 8.37 34.64 7.26
C ILE A 312 6.93 34.33 6.89
N ASN A 313 6.70 34.02 5.60
CA ASN A 313 5.44 33.49 5.13
C ASN A 313 5.32 32.03 5.54
N LYS A 314 4.67 31.76 6.67
CA LYS A 314 4.56 30.43 7.26
C LYS A 314 3.92 29.41 6.30
N ARG A 315 2.88 29.81 5.56
CA ARG A 315 2.16 28.95 4.60
C ARG A 315 3.04 28.55 3.42
N ALA A 316 3.61 29.53 2.73
CA ALA A 316 4.49 29.26 1.58
C ALA A 316 5.75 28.50 2.02
N SER A 317 6.30 28.84 3.20
CA SER A 317 7.47 28.18 3.75
C SER A 317 7.21 26.72 4.11
N TYR A 318 6.05 26.40 4.68
CA TYR A 318 5.69 25.01 5.00
C TYR A 318 5.49 24.15 3.73
N ILE A 319 4.83 24.72 2.71
CA ILE A 319 4.55 24.03 1.45
C ILE A 319 5.86 23.72 0.70
N SER A 320 6.68 24.75 0.45
CA SER A 320 7.97 24.60 -0.23
C SER A 320 8.99 23.87 0.63
N GLY A 321 8.90 24.02 1.96
CA GLY A 321 9.88 23.67 2.99
C GLY A 321 11.16 24.51 2.96
N GLN A 322 11.21 25.57 2.15
CA GLN A 322 12.26 26.59 2.18
C GLN A 322 11.72 27.80 2.94
N THR A 323 12.59 28.59 3.54
CA THR A 323 12.17 29.84 4.19
C THR A 323 11.79 30.86 3.11
N ILE A 324 10.51 31.23 3.08
CA ILE A 324 9.94 32.22 2.16
C ILE A 324 9.55 33.45 2.96
N TYR A 325 9.91 34.63 2.44
CA TYR A 325 9.70 35.91 3.10
C TYR A 325 8.69 36.76 2.33
N GLY A 326 7.90 37.55 3.05
CA GLY A 326 6.89 38.44 2.45
C GLY A 326 5.76 37.69 1.75
N ASP A 327 5.03 38.38 0.88
CA ASP A 327 4.00 37.75 0.07
C ASP A 327 4.61 36.83 -0.98
N ALA A 328 3.89 35.77 -1.37
CA ALA A 328 4.39 34.81 -2.33
C ALA A 328 3.34 34.50 -3.41
N VAL A 329 3.76 34.38 -4.67
CA VAL A 329 2.92 33.94 -5.79
C VAL A 329 3.27 32.50 -6.12
N LEU A 330 2.29 31.60 -6.06
CA LEU A 330 2.39 30.23 -6.55
C LEU A 330 1.97 30.20 -8.02
N ALA A 331 2.89 29.83 -8.90
CA ALA A 331 2.63 29.74 -10.34
C ALA A 331 3.39 28.57 -10.99
N ASN A 332 2.86 28.05 -12.10
CA ASN A 332 3.53 27.10 -12.97
C ASN A 332 3.96 27.83 -14.25
N VAL A 333 5.08 28.54 -14.17
CA VAL A 333 5.67 29.29 -15.28
C VAL A 333 7.18 29.05 -15.25
N GLY A 334 7.81 28.76 -16.39
CA GLY A 334 9.27 28.65 -16.48
C GLY A 334 9.75 27.90 -17.71
N TYR A 335 11.07 27.88 -17.92
CA TYR A 335 11.71 27.10 -18.97
C TYR A 335 12.17 25.75 -18.41
N THR A 336 11.98 24.67 -19.18
CA THR A 336 12.42 23.32 -18.81
C THR A 336 13.51 22.80 -19.74
N ARG A 337 14.11 21.65 -19.43
CA ARG A 337 15.17 21.04 -20.25
C ARG A 337 14.65 20.39 -21.53
N ARG A 338 13.33 20.17 -21.64
CA ARG A 338 12.72 19.41 -22.74
C ARG A 338 12.32 20.31 -23.90
N ASP A 339 11.94 21.55 -23.60
CA ASP A 339 11.39 22.49 -24.57
C ASP A 339 12.15 23.83 -24.47
N THR A 340 12.39 24.47 -25.62
CA THR A 340 12.93 25.84 -25.68
C THR A 340 11.86 26.91 -25.42
N GLU A 341 10.59 26.51 -25.36
CA GLU A 341 9.44 27.37 -25.13
C GLU A 341 9.15 27.59 -23.64
N LEU A 342 8.49 28.70 -23.33
CA LEU A 342 8.04 29.00 -21.98
C LEU A 342 6.86 28.09 -21.62
N GLN A 343 7.03 27.21 -20.65
CA GLN A 343 5.94 26.39 -20.15
C GLN A 343 5.08 27.20 -19.19
N THR A 344 3.76 27.15 -19.40
CA THR A 344 2.77 27.80 -18.55
C THR A 344 1.59 26.87 -18.30
N ASP A 345 1.07 26.89 -17.08
CA ASP A 345 -0.15 26.17 -16.70
C ASP A 345 -0.91 26.97 -15.64
N HIS A 346 -2.24 26.85 -15.63
CA HIS A 346 -3.08 27.60 -14.71
C HIS A 346 -3.02 26.99 -13.31
N VAL A 347 -2.69 27.81 -12.31
CA VAL A 347 -2.75 27.42 -10.91
C VAL A 347 -3.93 28.13 -10.26
N ASN A 348 -4.88 27.32 -9.77
CA ASN A 348 -6.07 27.82 -9.09
C ASN A 348 -6.02 27.55 -7.57
N LEU A 349 -6.99 28.10 -6.82
CA LEU A 349 -7.08 27.87 -5.37
C LEU A 349 -7.29 26.40 -5.02
N CYS A 350 -7.98 25.62 -5.86
CA CYS A 350 -8.15 24.18 -5.66
C CYS A 350 -6.80 23.46 -5.63
N THR A 351 -5.90 23.77 -6.57
CA THR A 351 -4.52 23.27 -6.58
C THR A 351 -3.78 23.62 -5.28
N TYR A 352 -3.93 24.85 -4.78
CA TYR A 352 -3.34 25.28 -3.51
C TYR A 352 -3.84 24.44 -2.32
N TYR A 353 -5.16 24.27 -2.17
CA TYR A 353 -5.72 23.49 -1.06
C TYR A 353 -5.44 21.99 -1.20
N ARG A 354 -5.36 21.45 -2.43
CA ARG A 354 -4.91 20.06 -2.68
C ARG A 354 -3.46 19.85 -2.24
N ILE A 355 -2.57 20.82 -2.45
CA ILE A 355 -1.19 20.75 -1.97
C ILE A 355 -1.14 20.69 -0.43
N LEU A 356 -1.96 21.48 0.25
CA LEU A 356 -2.08 21.44 1.71
C LEU A 356 -2.67 20.12 2.20
N LEU A 357 -3.76 19.65 1.58
CA LEU A 357 -4.39 18.38 1.92
C LEU A 357 -3.40 17.22 1.77
N ARG A 358 -2.58 17.22 0.70
CA ARG A 358 -1.55 16.19 0.47
C ARG A 358 -0.51 16.11 1.58
N LYS A 359 -0.32 17.14 2.40
CA LYS A 359 0.59 17.12 3.54
C LYS A 359 0.02 16.34 4.73
N LEU A 360 -1.29 16.07 4.75
CA LEU A 360 -1.96 15.31 5.80
C LEU A 360 -1.93 13.80 5.49
N PRO A 361 -1.85 12.92 6.51
CA PRO A 361 -1.79 11.47 6.31
C PRO A 361 -2.98 10.89 5.52
N ASP A 362 -4.19 11.33 5.84
CA ASP A 362 -5.44 10.93 5.18
C ASP A 362 -5.66 11.65 3.84
N GLY A 363 -5.15 12.88 3.72
CA GLY A 363 -5.23 13.65 2.49
C GLY A 363 -4.49 13.01 1.31
N ILE A 364 -3.37 12.31 1.55
CA ILE A 364 -2.70 11.53 0.49
C ILE A 364 -3.60 10.41 -0.01
N TYR A 365 -4.31 9.73 0.89
CA TYR A 365 -5.24 8.65 0.53
C TYR A 365 -6.43 9.19 -0.29
N LYS A 366 -7.06 10.26 0.20
CA LYS A 366 -8.16 10.98 -0.48
C LYS A 366 -7.80 11.39 -1.91
N ILE A 367 -6.67 12.08 -2.08
CA ILE A 367 -6.20 12.52 -3.40
C ILE A 367 -5.88 11.33 -4.31
N SER A 368 -5.30 10.24 -3.76
CA SER A 368 -4.99 9.04 -4.55
C SER A 368 -6.23 8.28 -5.05
N LYS A 369 -7.37 8.47 -4.40
CA LYS A 369 -8.67 7.91 -4.78
C LYS A 369 -9.48 8.85 -5.68
N ASP A 370 -8.91 10.01 -6.03
CA ASP A 370 -9.58 11.13 -6.70
C ASP A 370 -10.93 11.51 -6.04
N SER A 371 -10.98 11.34 -4.71
CA SER A 371 -12.19 11.49 -3.93
C SER A 371 -11.85 12.09 -2.57
N ILE A 372 -12.20 13.36 -2.37
CA ILE A 372 -11.79 14.16 -1.22
C ILE A 372 -12.87 14.16 -0.14
N LEU A 373 -14.12 14.30 -0.55
CA LEU A 373 -15.26 14.39 0.35
C LEU A 373 -15.85 13.03 0.72
N VAL A 374 -15.70 12.02 -0.14
CA VAL A 374 -16.27 10.68 0.05
C VAL A 374 -15.29 9.73 0.75
N ALA A 375 -14.05 9.60 0.27
CA ALA A 375 -13.08 8.65 0.83
C ALA A 375 -12.54 9.06 2.22
N GLU A 376 -12.31 8.11 3.11
CA GLU A 376 -11.61 8.29 4.40
C GLU A 376 -10.50 7.24 4.54
N LEU A 377 -9.46 7.54 5.32
CA LEU A 377 -8.36 6.60 5.53
C LEU A 377 -8.87 5.38 6.34
N PRO A 378 -8.87 4.16 5.77
CA PRO A 378 -9.43 2.99 6.46
C PRO A 378 -8.63 2.64 7.73
N CYS A 379 -9.30 2.10 8.74
CA CYS A 379 -8.69 1.74 10.01
C CYS A 379 -8.15 0.30 10.08
N VAL A 380 -8.50 -0.53 9.09
CA VAL A 380 -8.13 -1.94 8.96
C VAL A 380 -7.49 -2.19 7.60
N TYR A 381 -6.44 -3.02 7.56
CA TYR A 381 -5.81 -3.46 6.32
C TYR A 381 -6.07 -4.94 6.04
N THR A 382 -6.55 -5.19 4.83
CA THR A 382 -6.99 -6.48 4.34
C THR A 382 -6.57 -6.56 2.88
N ARG A 383 -5.68 -7.49 2.53
CA ARG A 383 -5.04 -7.52 1.19
C ARG A 383 -6.04 -7.55 0.03
N THR A 384 -7.14 -8.26 0.19
CA THR A 384 -8.15 -8.48 -0.86
C THR A 384 -9.13 -7.31 -1.02
N SER A 385 -9.34 -6.53 0.03
CA SER A 385 -10.36 -5.46 0.06
C SER A 385 -9.77 -4.05 0.14
N TRP A 386 -8.49 -3.91 0.48
CA TRP A 386 -7.81 -2.62 0.43
C TRP A 386 -7.77 -2.07 -1.00
N LYS A 387 -8.24 -0.83 -1.17
CA LYS A 387 -8.20 -0.09 -2.44
C LYS A 387 -7.32 1.14 -2.32
N GLY A 388 -6.51 1.40 -3.34
CA GLY A 388 -5.55 2.51 -3.39
C GLY A 388 -4.12 2.10 -3.02
N PRO A 389 -3.20 3.07 -2.84
CA PRO A 389 -1.81 2.81 -2.48
C PRO A 389 -1.70 2.04 -1.15
N SER A 390 -0.71 1.16 -1.03
CA SER A 390 -0.55 0.37 0.19
C SER A 390 -0.25 1.26 1.41
N PRO A 391 -0.65 0.88 2.64
CA PRO A 391 -0.33 1.66 3.84
C PRO A 391 1.16 1.98 3.98
N ARG A 392 2.04 1.06 3.61
CA ARG A 392 3.49 1.29 3.56
C ARG A 392 3.84 2.44 2.61
N ASP A 393 3.29 2.44 1.40
CA ASP A 393 3.58 3.46 0.39
C ASP A 393 2.99 4.82 0.78
N LEU A 394 1.81 4.84 1.41
CA LEU A 394 1.22 6.04 2.00
C LEU A 394 2.11 6.62 3.10
N LEU A 395 2.61 5.78 4.02
CA LEU A 395 3.50 6.22 5.10
C LEU A 395 4.83 6.75 4.54
N CYS A 396 5.43 6.02 3.60
CA CYS A 396 6.64 6.49 2.90
C CYS A 396 6.40 7.84 2.21
N SER A 397 5.26 8.01 1.53
CA SER A 397 4.90 9.26 0.83
C SER A 397 4.68 10.41 1.81
N PHE A 398 3.98 10.16 2.92
CA PHE A 398 3.80 11.11 4.01
C PHE A 398 5.15 11.57 4.57
N CYS A 399 6.03 10.63 4.93
CA CYS A 399 7.37 10.95 5.43
C CYS A 399 8.15 11.82 4.42
N ARG A 400 8.15 11.47 3.12
CA ARG A 400 8.83 12.27 2.09
C ARG A 400 8.27 13.68 1.96
N LEU A 401 6.94 13.84 2.02
CA LEU A 401 6.26 15.14 1.91
C LEU A 401 6.48 16.04 3.13
N GLN A 402 6.62 15.43 4.31
CA GLN A 402 7.06 16.07 5.55
C GLN A 402 8.59 16.22 5.65
N ARG A 403 9.32 15.78 4.62
CA ARG A 403 10.80 15.75 4.54
C ARG A 403 11.44 14.96 5.69
N LEU A 404 10.79 13.94 6.22
CA LEU A 404 11.37 12.98 7.16
C LEU A 404 12.20 11.92 6.42
N SER A 405 13.01 11.18 7.18
CA SER A 405 13.70 10.00 6.63
C SER A 405 12.69 8.92 6.23
N GLU A 406 13.04 8.08 5.25
CA GLU A 406 12.18 6.96 4.86
C GLU A 406 11.95 6.02 6.07
N PRO A 407 10.70 5.61 6.36
CA PRO A 407 10.42 4.76 7.52
C PRO A 407 11.16 3.44 7.43
N TYR A 408 11.76 3.04 8.55
CA TYR A 408 12.45 1.78 8.69
C TYR A 408 11.50 0.71 9.23
N PHE A 409 11.36 -0.39 8.50
CA PHE A 409 10.53 -1.54 8.89
C PHE A 409 11.44 -2.70 9.26
N ALA A 410 11.32 -3.20 10.49
CA ALA A 410 11.97 -4.44 10.91
C ALA A 410 10.91 -5.52 11.12
N ALA A 411 10.83 -6.45 10.18
CA ALA A 411 9.95 -7.61 10.26
C ALA A 411 10.73 -8.83 10.76
N ASN A 412 10.37 -9.31 11.94
CA ASN A 412 11.04 -10.43 12.60
C ASN A 412 10.14 -11.66 12.59
N ARG A 413 10.72 -12.82 12.31
CA ARG A 413 10.07 -14.12 12.50
C ARG A 413 10.03 -14.45 13.99
N VAL A 414 8.85 -14.80 14.49
CA VAL A 414 8.63 -15.24 15.85
C VAL A 414 8.29 -16.73 15.80
N SER A 415 9.20 -17.56 16.29
CA SER A 415 8.85 -18.93 16.62
C SER A 415 7.96 -18.91 17.87
N ALA A 416 6.81 -19.56 17.81
CA ALA A 416 5.92 -19.69 18.95
C ALA A 416 6.60 -20.55 20.04
N SER A 417 7.42 -19.92 20.89
CA SER A 417 7.81 -20.50 22.17
C SER A 417 6.61 -20.39 23.11
N CYS A 418 6.23 -21.53 23.68
CA CYS A 418 5.11 -21.66 24.59
C CYS A 418 5.39 -20.80 25.84
N ASN A 419 4.68 -19.69 26.00
CA ASN A 419 4.49 -19.02 27.29
C ASN A 419 2.99 -18.77 27.47
N VAL A 420 2.27 -19.82 27.86
CA VAL A 420 0.97 -19.66 28.52
C VAL A 420 1.26 -19.15 29.92
N LEU A 421 1.16 -17.83 30.11
CA LEU A 421 1.06 -17.23 31.43
C LEU A 421 -0.41 -17.35 31.86
N GLY A 422 -0.69 -18.38 32.66
CA GLY A 422 -1.92 -18.46 33.43
C GLY A 422 -1.93 -17.37 34.49
N SER A 423 -2.98 -16.56 34.50
CA SER A 423 -3.29 -15.67 35.62
C SER A 423 -4.80 -15.63 35.81
N ALA A 424 -5.32 -16.56 36.60
CA ALA A 424 -6.46 -16.30 37.49
C ALA A 424 -6.54 -17.38 38.58
N VAL A 425 -6.82 -16.90 39.80
CA VAL A 425 -7.25 -17.60 41.02
C VAL A 425 -6.14 -18.12 41.94
N GLY A 426 -6.16 -17.62 43.17
CA GLY A 426 -5.16 -17.89 44.21
C GLY A 426 -5.63 -18.82 45.34
N SER A 427 -4.96 -18.63 46.48
CA SER A 427 -5.12 -19.17 47.84
C SER A 427 -4.44 -20.50 48.23
N GLU A 428 -3.55 -20.34 49.22
CA GLU A 428 -3.31 -21.17 50.41
C GLU A 428 -2.20 -22.25 50.44
N GLU A 429 -1.76 -22.46 51.68
CA GLU A 429 -0.40 -22.64 52.19
C GLU A 429 0.18 -24.08 52.15
N MET A 430 1.50 -24.13 52.40
CA MET A 430 2.20 -24.96 53.41
C MET A 430 3.24 -25.96 52.90
N GLY A 431 4.46 -25.84 53.45
CA GLY A 431 5.37 -26.96 53.70
C GLY A 431 6.57 -27.14 52.75
N SER A 432 7.73 -26.66 53.18
CA SER A 432 9.03 -27.26 52.78
C SER A 432 9.39 -28.39 53.77
N PRO A 433 10.21 -29.39 53.41
CA PRO A 433 11.67 -29.19 53.46
C PRO A 433 12.50 -29.91 52.38
N LYS A 434 13.79 -29.52 52.37
CA LYS A 434 14.94 -29.87 51.52
C LYS A 434 15.27 -31.38 51.44
N ALA A 435 15.84 -31.84 50.30
CA ALA A 435 17.30 -32.11 50.12
C ALA A 435 17.67 -33.26 49.12
N THR A 436 18.51 -32.91 48.13
CA THR A 436 19.65 -33.66 47.51
C THR A 436 19.54 -34.95 46.66
N ALA A 437 20.46 -34.98 45.66
CA ALA A 437 20.92 -36.04 44.74
C ALA A 437 19.99 -36.35 43.55
N GLY A 438 20.39 -36.33 42.27
CA GLY A 438 21.70 -36.45 41.65
C GLY A 438 21.71 -37.70 40.75
N ASN A 439 21.36 -37.57 39.46
CA ASN A 439 21.80 -38.39 38.30
C ASN A 439 20.95 -38.05 37.05
N GLN A 440 21.55 -37.42 36.05
CA GLN A 440 22.08 -38.02 34.81
C GLN A 440 21.01 -38.33 33.73
N CYS A 441 21.05 -37.49 32.70
CA CYS A 441 20.71 -37.70 31.29
C CYS A 441 19.69 -38.79 30.90
N ALA A 442 18.51 -38.34 30.48
CA ALA A 442 17.82 -38.90 29.31
C ALA A 442 17.26 -37.73 28.50
N ASN A 443 17.84 -37.52 27.31
CA ASN A 443 17.51 -36.44 26.40
C ASN A 443 16.25 -36.85 25.63
N ASP A 444 15.07 -36.59 26.20
CA ASP A 444 13.79 -36.89 25.57
C ASP A 444 13.46 -35.79 24.56
N GLY A 445 13.87 -36.01 23.31
CA GLY A 445 13.71 -35.11 22.18
C GLY A 445 12.25 -35.00 21.73
N ARG A 446 11.43 -34.26 22.47
CA ARG A 446 10.16 -33.73 21.94
C ARG A 446 10.44 -32.62 20.94
N ILE A 447 10.59 -33.01 19.67
CA ILE A 447 10.70 -32.06 18.55
C ILE A 447 9.35 -31.35 18.41
N ALA A 448 9.36 -30.05 18.72
CA ALA A 448 8.23 -29.14 18.60
C ALA A 448 7.60 -29.20 17.20
N LYS A 449 6.26 -29.24 17.15
CA LYS A 449 5.46 -28.99 15.95
C LYS A 449 5.94 -27.67 15.33
N GLU A 450 6.32 -27.67 14.05
CA GLU A 450 6.53 -26.44 13.29
C GLU A 450 5.18 -25.73 13.17
N ASN A 451 4.92 -24.79 14.07
CA ASN A 451 3.84 -23.82 13.94
C ASN A 451 4.13 -22.92 12.73
N PRO A 452 3.11 -22.46 11.99
CA PRO A 452 3.31 -21.56 10.87
C PRO A 452 4.12 -20.34 11.33
N ASP A 453 5.19 -20.00 10.58
CA ASP A 453 6.02 -18.83 10.82
C ASP A 453 5.13 -17.59 11.02
N MET A 454 5.16 -17.03 12.23
CA MET A 454 4.45 -15.79 12.54
C MET A 454 5.44 -14.61 12.45
N PHE A 455 4.98 -13.49 11.91
CA PHE A 455 5.78 -12.30 11.70
C PHE A 455 5.28 -11.17 12.60
N LYS A 456 6.20 -10.48 13.27
CA LYS A 456 5.95 -9.19 13.93
C LYS A 456 6.72 -8.11 13.18
N CYS A 457 6.19 -6.90 13.10
CA CYS A 457 6.88 -5.79 12.48
C CYS A 457 6.94 -4.57 13.42
N SER A 458 8.12 -3.99 13.57
CA SER A 458 8.32 -2.69 14.21
C SER A 458 8.66 -1.62 13.18
N VAL A 459 8.20 -0.40 13.41
CA VAL A 459 8.40 0.76 12.52
C VAL A 459 9.16 1.84 13.27
N LYS A 460 10.22 2.39 12.67
CA LYS A 460 10.98 3.52 13.19
C LYS A 460 10.98 4.67 12.18
N ILE A 461 10.70 5.88 12.66
CA ILE A 461 10.72 7.11 11.86
C ILE A 461 11.74 8.05 12.45
N TYR A 462 12.60 8.60 11.58
CA TYR A 462 13.67 9.51 11.96
C TYR A 462 13.47 10.90 11.37
N SER A 463 13.99 11.91 12.09
CA SER A 463 14.05 13.30 11.70
C SER A 463 14.95 13.50 10.48
N LYS A 464 15.00 14.74 9.96
CA LYS A 464 15.96 15.12 8.90
C LYS A 464 17.41 14.91 9.34
N LYS A 465 17.68 15.14 10.62
CA LYS A 465 18.99 14.99 11.25
C LYS A 465 19.29 13.57 11.72
N ARG A 466 18.41 12.61 11.37
CA ARG A 466 18.46 11.19 11.75
C ARG A 466 18.25 10.92 13.25
N ASP A 467 17.60 11.84 13.95
CA ASP A 467 17.18 11.61 15.33
C ASP A 467 15.87 10.81 15.35
N LEU A 468 15.71 9.89 16.28
CA LEU A 468 14.51 9.05 16.37
C LEU A 468 13.30 9.90 16.79
N LEU A 469 12.25 9.90 15.97
CA LEU A 469 11.01 10.67 16.22
C LEU A 469 9.91 9.81 16.84
N LEU A 470 9.71 8.63 16.26
CA LEU A 470 8.64 7.72 16.61
C LEU A 470 9.10 6.28 16.38
N GLU A 471 8.82 5.43 17.36
CA GLU A 471 8.95 3.98 17.29
C GLU A 471 7.59 3.34 17.57
N TYR A 472 7.24 2.35 16.75
CA TYR A 472 6.07 1.52 16.93
C TYR A 472 6.50 0.06 16.94
N SER A 473 6.03 -0.67 17.94
CA SER A 473 6.17 -2.11 18.09
C SER A 473 4.81 -2.71 18.41
N THR A 474 4.56 -3.95 18.02
CA THR A 474 3.26 -4.57 18.20
C THR A 474 3.42 -6.00 18.70
N ASP A 475 2.51 -6.41 19.58
CA ASP A 475 2.40 -7.80 20.01
C ASP A 475 1.58 -8.67 19.05
N CYS A 476 0.82 -8.03 18.16
CA CYS A 476 0.10 -8.71 17.09
C CYS A 476 1.09 -9.40 16.14
N SER A 477 0.70 -10.58 15.67
CA SER A 477 1.52 -11.37 14.77
C SER A 477 0.70 -11.88 13.58
N TRP A 478 1.33 -11.93 12.41
CA TRP A 478 0.66 -12.25 11.14
C TRP A 478 1.34 -13.44 10.48
N SER A 479 0.60 -14.21 9.68
CA SER A 479 1.14 -15.36 8.94
C SER A 479 2.03 -14.97 7.76
N LYS A 480 2.00 -13.70 7.32
CA LYS A 480 2.79 -13.19 6.20
C LYS A 480 3.54 -11.92 6.61
N GLU A 481 4.82 -11.87 6.27
CA GLU A 481 5.69 -10.71 6.50
C GLU A 481 5.11 -9.42 5.93
N THR A 482 4.59 -9.47 4.70
CA THR A 482 3.98 -8.31 4.04
C THR A 482 2.78 -7.78 4.82
N ASP A 483 1.95 -8.66 5.38
CA ASP A 483 0.74 -8.24 6.09
C ASP A 483 1.11 -7.60 7.44
N ALA A 484 2.18 -8.08 8.09
CA ALA A 484 2.75 -7.45 9.27
C ALA A 484 3.26 -6.03 8.97
N ILE A 485 3.99 -5.85 7.86
CA ILE A 485 4.50 -4.54 7.43
C ILE A 485 3.34 -3.57 7.14
N GLN A 486 2.33 -4.01 6.36
CA GLN A 486 1.21 -3.14 5.96
C GLN A 486 0.34 -2.74 7.15
N ASN A 487 0.00 -3.68 8.04
CA ASN A 487 -0.79 -3.37 9.23
C ASN A 487 -0.01 -2.45 10.18
N SER A 488 1.30 -2.67 10.35
CA SER A 488 2.12 -1.80 11.22
C SER A 488 2.26 -0.40 10.64
N ALA A 489 2.45 -0.26 9.33
CA ALA A 489 2.43 1.02 8.64
C ALA A 489 1.08 1.75 8.82
N LEU A 490 -0.03 1.02 8.70
CA LEU A 490 -1.37 1.58 8.86
C LEU A 490 -1.59 2.10 10.29
N LYS A 491 -1.15 1.38 11.32
CA LYS A 491 -1.26 1.84 12.72
C LYS A 491 -0.51 3.15 12.94
N VAL A 492 0.69 3.28 12.39
CA VAL A 492 1.47 4.52 12.45
C VAL A 492 0.76 5.66 11.68
N LEU A 493 0.20 5.39 10.50
CA LEU A 493 -0.59 6.37 9.76
C LEU A 493 -1.84 6.84 10.50
N ILE A 494 -2.60 5.93 11.11
CA ILE A 494 -3.77 6.26 11.93
C ILE A 494 -3.37 7.11 13.13
N TRP A 495 -2.23 6.80 13.77
CA TRP A 495 -1.70 7.59 14.86
C TRP A 495 -1.39 9.02 14.41
N PHE A 496 -0.66 9.19 13.29
CA PHE A 496 -0.44 10.51 12.73
C PHE A 496 -1.76 11.20 12.39
N ASN A 497 -2.68 10.51 11.70
CA ASN A 497 -3.97 11.08 11.33
C ASN A 497 -4.68 11.66 12.56
N ARG A 498 -4.79 10.88 13.66
CA ARG A 498 -5.38 11.36 14.92
C ARG A 498 -4.66 12.57 15.50
N TYR A 499 -3.33 12.60 15.50
CA TYR A 499 -2.56 13.76 15.94
C TYR A 499 -2.92 15.02 15.14
N PHE A 500 -2.96 14.92 13.81
CA PHE A 500 -3.31 16.03 12.93
C PHE A 500 -4.80 16.44 13.04
N LYS A 501 -5.69 15.53 13.45
CA LYS A 501 -7.09 15.85 13.78
C LYS A 501 -7.22 16.56 15.14
N GLN A 502 -6.25 16.43 16.05
CA GLN A 502 -6.31 16.91 17.44
C GLN A 502 -5.14 17.86 17.82
N LEU A 503 -4.72 18.74 16.91
CA LEU A 503 -3.54 19.62 17.05
C LEU A 503 -3.53 20.55 18.29
N ASN A 504 -4.65 20.68 19.01
CA ASN A 504 -4.77 21.52 20.21
C ASN A 504 -4.47 20.77 21.52
N THR A 505 -4.22 19.46 21.47
CA THR A 505 -3.92 18.64 22.66
C THR A 505 -2.40 18.49 22.79
N PRO A 506 -1.80 18.77 23.96
CA PRO A 506 -0.36 18.53 24.18
C PRO A 506 -0.03 17.07 23.86
N VAL A 507 1.13 16.81 23.23
CA VAL A 507 1.57 15.45 22.86
C VAL A 507 1.53 14.51 24.07
N GLU A 508 1.79 15.04 25.27
CA GLU A 508 1.77 14.35 26.57
C GLU A 508 0.36 14.10 27.16
N LYS A 509 -0.66 14.84 26.69
CA LYS A 509 -2.05 14.78 27.17
C LYS A 509 -3.04 14.29 26.10
N LEU A 510 -2.56 13.79 24.96
CA LEU A 510 -3.39 12.97 24.09
C LEU A 510 -3.90 11.82 24.96
N ASN A 511 -5.16 11.89 25.40
CA ASN A 511 -5.84 10.83 26.12
C ASN A 511 -5.95 9.66 25.14
N LEU A 512 -4.89 8.87 25.09
CA LEU A 512 -4.74 7.75 24.20
C LEU A 512 -5.61 6.62 24.78
N PRO A 513 -6.63 6.12 24.03
CA PRO A 513 -7.41 4.99 24.51
C PRO A 513 -6.50 3.76 24.70
N LYS A 514 -7.00 2.77 25.45
CA LYS A 514 -6.36 1.47 25.81
C LYS A 514 -5.77 0.63 24.64
N SER A 515 -5.70 1.16 23.42
CA SER A 515 -5.20 0.53 22.18
C SER A 515 -3.79 1.02 21.77
N THR A 516 -3.05 1.68 22.67
CA THR A 516 -1.71 2.23 22.43
C THR A 516 -0.57 1.35 22.96
N ASP A 517 -0.77 0.04 22.96
CA ASP A 517 0.32 -0.88 23.21
C ASP A 517 1.38 -0.70 22.10
N GLY A 518 2.55 -0.18 22.49
CA GLY A 518 3.79 -0.23 21.73
C GLY A 518 4.23 1.01 20.93
N PHE A 519 3.67 2.21 21.17
CA PHE A 519 4.23 3.47 20.64
C PHE A 519 5.20 4.16 21.62
N THR A 520 6.35 4.61 21.12
CA THR A 520 7.31 5.48 21.83
C THR A 520 7.57 6.72 21.00
N ILE A 521 7.29 7.90 21.55
CA ILE A 521 7.41 9.21 20.87
C ILE A 521 8.45 10.05 21.62
N TYR A 522 9.26 10.81 20.88
CA TYR A 522 10.24 11.75 21.44
C TYR A 522 9.74 13.20 21.29
N PRO A 523 9.05 13.78 22.29
CA PRO A 523 8.21 14.97 22.11
C PRO A 523 8.97 16.22 21.66
N ASN A 524 10.18 16.46 22.21
CA ASN A 524 10.97 17.65 21.88
C ASN A 524 11.36 17.69 20.39
N ILE A 525 11.83 16.55 19.87
CA ILE A 525 12.26 16.41 18.48
C ILE A 525 11.03 16.43 17.55
N PHE A 526 9.95 15.79 17.99
CA PHE A 526 8.68 15.77 17.27
C PHE A 526 8.08 17.18 17.09
N LEU A 527 7.94 17.94 18.18
CA LEU A 527 7.43 19.30 18.14
C LEU A 527 8.33 20.22 17.30
N GLN A 528 9.66 20.04 17.38
CA GLN A 528 10.60 20.81 16.58
C GLN A 528 10.43 20.56 15.07
N GLU A 529 10.29 19.29 14.64
CA GLU A 529 10.12 18.96 13.22
C GLU A 529 8.75 19.41 12.67
N PHE A 530 7.70 19.39 13.50
CA PHE A 530 6.34 19.79 13.11
C PHE A 530 5.97 21.24 13.48
N ALA A 531 6.90 22.06 13.97
CA ALA A 531 6.63 23.44 14.41
C ALA A 531 6.00 24.32 13.30
N MET A 532 6.53 24.24 12.08
CA MET A 532 5.98 24.98 10.93
C MET A 532 4.58 24.50 10.56
N CYS A 533 4.35 23.18 10.64
CA CYS A 533 3.04 22.59 10.43
C CYS A 533 2.03 23.13 11.47
N LEU A 534 2.39 23.11 12.76
CA LEU A 534 1.56 23.66 13.83
C LEU A 534 1.27 25.16 13.65
N SER A 535 2.19 25.91 13.05
CA SER A 535 1.96 27.33 12.76
C SER A 535 0.98 27.58 11.61
N VAL A 536 0.76 26.59 10.74
CA VAL A 536 -0.17 26.65 9.61
C VAL A 536 -1.54 26.08 10.00
N TYR A 537 -1.58 24.99 10.77
CA TYR A 537 -2.83 24.29 11.13
C TYR A 537 -3.28 24.48 12.58
N GLY A 538 -2.42 24.95 13.49
CA GLY A 538 -2.71 25.06 14.93
C GLY A 538 -3.41 26.36 15.31
N LYS A 539 -4.16 26.35 16.43
CA LYS A 539 -4.82 27.53 16.99
C LYS A 539 -3.80 28.49 17.63
N THR A 540 -3.85 29.77 17.29
CA THR A 540 -3.25 30.83 18.12
C THR A 540 -4.14 31.03 19.36
N SER A 541 -3.69 30.52 20.51
CA SER A 541 -4.36 30.74 21.79
C SER A 541 -4.24 32.21 22.21
N GLY A 542 -5.31 33.00 22.02
CA GLY A 542 -5.38 34.36 22.54
C GLY A 542 -6.68 35.07 22.23
N GLY A 543 -7.60 35.09 23.21
CA GLY A 543 -8.65 36.10 23.34
C GLY A 543 -9.98 35.80 22.63
N ASP A 544 -11.07 35.98 23.37
CA ASP A 544 -12.44 36.06 22.86
C ASP A 544 -12.56 37.13 21.75
N SER A 545 -12.44 36.75 20.49
CA SER A 545 -13.00 37.52 19.38
C SER A 545 -13.55 36.62 18.28
N ARG A 546 -14.81 36.87 17.93
CA ARG A 546 -15.58 36.25 16.84
C ARG A 546 -15.09 36.68 15.45
N THR A 547 -13.78 36.64 15.20
CA THR A 547 -13.20 37.03 13.92
C THR A 547 -12.35 35.88 13.37
N CYS A 548 -12.81 35.36 12.25
CA CYS A 548 -12.25 34.24 11.49
C CYS A 548 -10.73 34.36 11.34
N SER A 549 -9.99 33.38 11.85
CA SER A 549 -8.64 33.07 11.35
C SER A 549 -8.78 32.56 9.91
N ALA A 550 -8.06 33.18 8.96
CA ALA A 550 -8.16 32.92 7.52
C ALA A 550 -7.49 31.64 7.00
N VAL A 551 -7.04 30.75 7.90
CA VAL A 551 -6.85 29.35 7.55
C VAL A 551 -8.11 28.64 8.04
N GLY A 552 -8.91 28.14 7.09
CA GLY A 552 -9.98 27.23 7.40
C GLY A 552 -9.36 26.03 8.11
N TYR A 553 -9.68 25.89 9.39
CA TYR A 553 -9.32 24.69 10.13
C TYR A 553 -9.73 23.47 9.30
N PHE A 554 -8.79 22.56 9.01
CA PHE A 554 -9.12 21.14 8.87
C PHE A 554 -9.63 20.66 10.23
N SER A 555 -10.80 21.14 10.62
CA SER A 555 -11.55 20.73 11.79
C SER A 555 -12.11 19.37 11.43
N MET A 556 -11.23 18.38 11.49
CA MET A 556 -11.58 16.97 11.48
C MET A 556 -12.08 16.56 12.87
N ASP A 557 -12.88 17.42 13.50
CA ASP A 557 -13.53 17.16 14.77
C ASP A 557 -14.73 16.23 14.51
N THR A 558 -14.41 15.01 14.09
CA THR A 558 -15.22 13.85 14.43
C THR A 558 -14.80 13.49 15.84
N SER A 559 -15.21 14.31 16.81
CA SER A 559 -15.26 13.83 18.17
C SER A 559 -15.99 12.48 18.12
N TYR A 560 -15.39 11.45 18.69
CA TYR A 560 -16.09 10.23 19.06
C TYR A 560 -17.08 10.57 20.18
N GLN A 561 -17.93 11.58 19.98
CA GLN A 561 -19.20 11.59 20.67
C GLN A 561 -19.97 10.44 20.04
N GLN A 562 -20.35 9.48 20.88
CA GLN A 562 -21.50 8.63 20.64
C GLN A 562 -22.71 9.54 20.40
N LEU A 563 -22.81 10.10 19.20
CA LEU A 563 -24.02 10.68 18.69
C LEU A 563 -24.50 9.65 17.67
N GLU A 564 -25.46 8.85 18.09
CA GLU A 564 -26.38 8.13 17.21
C GLU A 564 -26.97 9.14 16.21
N SER A 565 -26.25 9.38 15.11
CA SER A 565 -26.66 10.29 14.05
C SER A 565 -26.71 9.49 12.78
N GLY A 566 -27.71 8.62 12.68
CA GLY A 566 -28.07 8.03 11.40
C GLY A 566 -28.31 9.16 10.40
N ALA A 567 -27.83 9.00 9.17
CA ALA A 567 -28.18 9.93 8.11
C ALA A 567 -29.71 9.95 7.96
N PHE A 568 -30.34 11.12 8.09
CA PHE A 568 -31.76 11.26 7.77
C PHE A 568 -31.91 11.15 6.25
N LEU A 569 -32.23 9.95 5.77
CA LEU A 569 -32.43 9.68 4.35
C LEU A 569 -33.66 10.43 3.85
N THR A 570 -33.48 11.21 2.79
CA THR A 570 -34.59 11.79 2.04
C THR A 570 -34.86 10.92 0.82
N TYR A 571 -36.08 10.39 0.73
CA TYR A 571 -36.67 9.69 -0.43
C TYR A 571 -35.78 8.58 -1.02
N ILE A 572 -36.06 7.32 -0.67
CA ILE A 572 -35.42 6.16 -1.29
C ILE A 572 -36.11 5.89 -2.63
N ASP A 573 -35.32 5.84 -3.70
CA ASP A 573 -35.79 5.55 -5.06
C ASP A 573 -35.06 4.34 -5.64
N GLY A 574 -35.73 3.58 -6.52
CA GLY A 574 -35.21 2.38 -7.15
C GLY A 574 -35.83 1.07 -6.68
N GLN A 575 -35.66 0.01 -7.47
CA GLN A 575 -36.16 -1.33 -7.16
C GLN A 575 -35.37 -1.95 -6.01
N ASP A 576 -36.08 -2.42 -4.99
CA ASP A 576 -35.46 -3.14 -3.88
C ASP A 576 -35.06 -4.56 -4.32
N SER A 577 -33.77 -4.85 -4.27
CA SER A 577 -33.23 -6.17 -4.60
C SER A 577 -33.16 -7.12 -3.41
N GLY A 578 -33.37 -6.63 -2.18
CA GLY A 578 -33.19 -7.39 -0.93
C GLY A 578 -31.73 -7.68 -0.56
N VAL A 579 -30.75 -7.23 -1.38
CA VAL A 579 -29.31 -7.44 -1.13
C VAL A 579 -28.71 -6.18 -0.54
N PHE A 580 -28.39 -6.21 0.75
CA PHE A 580 -27.81 -5.08 1.49
C PHE A 580 -26.32 -5.30 1.77
N PRO A 581 -25.49 -4.23 1.75
CA PRO A 581 -24.11 -4.31 2.21
C PRO A 581 -24.02 -4.68 3.70
N SER A 582 -23.20 -5.69 4.03
CA SER A 582 -22.92 -6.13 5.40
C SER A 582 -21.46 -5.87 5.81
N HIS A 583 -21.13 -5.90 7.09
CA HIS A 583 -19.75 -5.70 7.56
C HIS A 583 -18.79 -6.72 6.94
N GLY A 584 -17.65 -6.23 6.43
CA GLY A 584 -16.66 -7.04 5.71
C GLY A 584 -17.00 -7.33 4.24
N SER A 585 -18.20 -6.94 3.77
CA SER A 585 -18.53 -6.94 2.34
C SER A 585 -17.86 -5.76 1.63
N LEU A 586 -17.62 -5.91 0.33
CA LEU A 586 -17.19 -4.84 -0.56
C LEU A 586 -18.41 -4.23 -1.24
N ALA A 587 -18.71 -2.98 -0.93
CA ALA A 587 -19.77 -2.21 -1.58
C ALA A 587 -19.19 -1.36 -2.71
N CYS A 588 -19.87 -1.34 -3.86
CA CYS A 588 -19.63 -0.40 -4.95
C CYS A 588 -20.80 0.57 -5.03
N ILE A 589 -20.51 1.87 -4.92
CA ILE A 589 -21.53 2.93 -4.95
C ILE A 589 -21.25 3.92 -6.08
N SER A 590 -22.30 4.54 -6.59
CA SER A 590 -22.22 5.81 -7.32
C SER A 590 -22.60 6.93 -6.35
N CYS A 591 -21.77 7.97 -6.26
CA CYS A 591 -21.99 9.08 -5.34
C CYS A 591 -21.69 10.41 -6.03
N SER A 592 -22.59 11.39 -5.87
CA SER A 592 -22.33 12.79 -6.23
C SER A 592 -22.51 13.70 -5.03
N VAL A 593 -21.66 14.72 -4.93
CA VAL A 593 -21.64 15.67 -3.80
C VAL A 593 -21.82 17.07 -4.34
N GLN A 594 -22.84 17.76 -3.85
CA GLN A 594 -23.17 19.13 -4.23
C GLN A 594 -23.14 20.06 -3.02
N LEU A 595 -22.59 21.25 -3.18
CA LEU A 595 -22.67 22.32 -2.20
C LEU A 595 -23.91 23.16 -2.46
N PHE A 596 -24.80 23.27 -1.48
CA PHE A 596 -25.96 24.14 -1.51
C PHE A 596 -25.75 25.36 -0.62
N MET A 597 -25.77 26.55 -1.24
CA MET A 597 -25.68 27.83 -0.54
C MET A 597 -27.10 28.37 -0.28
N LYS A 598 -27.52 28.42 0.99
CA LYS A 598 -28.87 28.84 1.39
C LYS A 598 -29.17 30.29 0.98
N ASP A 599 -28.18 31.17 1.10
CA ASP A 599 -28.35 32.61 0.86
C ASP A 599 -28.61 32.94 -0.61
N SER A 600 -27.93 32.23 -1.53
CA SER A 600 -28.04 32.47 -2.97
C SER A 600 -28.93 31.46 -3.70
N ARG A 601 -29.37 30.40 -3.00
CA ARG A 601 -30.08 29.22 -3.57
C ARG A 601 -29.37 28.59 -4.77
N LYS A 602 -28.04 28.69 -4.82
CA LYS A 602 -27.22 28.08 -5.87
C LYS A 602 -26.70 26.71 -5.41
N ARG A 603 -26.62 25.76 -6.35
CA ARG A 603 -25.97 24.46 -6.19
C ARG A 603 -24.68 24.44 -6.98
N TYR A 604 -23.61 23.93 -6.38
CA TYR A 604 -22.32 23.73 -7.03
C TYR A 604 -21.93 22.26 -6.93
N LEU A 605 -21.67 21.62 -8.07
CA LEU A 605 -21.19 20.24 -8.08
C LEU A 605 -19.72 20.23 -7.65
N LEU A 606 -19.42 19.52 -6.55
CA LEU A 606 -18.06 19.43 -6.02
C LEU A 606 -17.35 18.15 -6.48
N GLU A 607 -18.03 17.01 -6.39
CA GLU A 607 -17.42 15.70 -6.63
C GLU A 607 -18.44 14.74 -7.25
N VAL A 608 -18.00 13.93 -8.22
CA VAL A 608 -18.80 12.84 -8.81
C VAL A 608 -17.94 11.59 -8.91
N ASN A 609 -18.40 10.51 -8.28
CA ASN A 609 -17.81 9.19 -8.37
C ASN A 609 -18.85 8.25 -8.96
N ASN A 610 -18.61 7.75 -10.18
CA ASN A 610 -19.53 6.82 -10.81
C ASN A 610 -19.45 5.43 -10.19
N GLU A 611 -18.22 4.98 -9.88
CA GLU A 611 -17.96 3.69 -9.26
C GLU A 611 -16.93 3.88 -8.14
N PHE A 612 -17.36 3.74 -6.90
CA PHE A 612 -16.52 3.83 -5.72
C PHE A 612 -16.66 2.57 -4.87
N GLU A 613 -15.60 1.75 -4.87
CA GLU A 613 -15.53 0.52 -4.10
C GLU A 613 -14.85 0.71 -2.74
N PHE A 614 -15.46 0.17 -1.69
CA PHE A 614 -14.93 0.19 -0.33
C PHE A 614 -15.45 -0.98 0.53
N GLU A 615 -14.73 -1.30 1.61
CA GLU A 615 -15.10 -2.34 2.59
C GLU A 615 -15.97 -1.73 3.70
N ILE A 616 -17.15 -2.31 3.92
CA ILE A 616 -18.06 -1.90 4.99
C ILE A 616 -17.47 -2.30 6.35
N GLY A 617 -17.45 -1.37 7.31
CA GLY A 617 -16.85 -1.52 8.64
C GLY A 617 -15.37 -1.17 8.71
N ALA A 618 -14.71 -0.91 7.57
CA ALA A 618 -13.31 -0.51 7.56
C ALA A 618 -13.11 0.99 7.83
N GLY A 619 -14.18 1.80 7.82
CA GLY A 619 -14.11 3.26 7.91
C GLY A 619 -13.44 3.89 6.69
N ALA A 620 -13.69 3.33 5.51
CA ALA A 620 -13.09 3.73 4.23
C ALA A 620 -13.81 4.91 3.56
N VAL A 621 -14.99 5.28 4.05
CA VAL A 621 -15.77 6.44 3.63
C VAL A 621 -16.30 7.18 4.86
N ARG A 622 -16.91 8.36 4.67
CA ARG A 622 -17.61 9.07 5.75
C ARG A 622 -18.67 8.20 6.42
N ASN A 623 -18.79 8.32 7.74
CA ASN A 623 -19.74 7.52 8.54
C ASN A 623 -21.20 7.67 8.08
N GLN A 624 -21.64 8.88 7.72
CA GLN A 624 -22.99 9.12 7.22
C GLN A 624 -23.23 8.43 5.87
N LEU A 625 -22.21 8.40 5.01
CA LEU A 625 -22.27 7.74 3.71
C LEU A 625 -22.28 6.21 3.85
N GLU A 626 -21.45 5.67 4.75
CA GLU A 626 -21.44 4.24 5.06
C GLU A 626 -22.80 3.81 5.64
N SER A 627 -23.34 4.57 6.60
CA SER A 627 -24.68 4.35 7.16
C SER A 627 -25.77 4.38 6.09
N CYS A 628 -25.69 5.34 5.15
CA CYS A 628 -26.62 5.42 4.02
C CYS A 628 -26.52 4.17 3.14
N ALA A 629 -25.30 3.78 2.74
CA ALA A 629 -25.08 2.61 1.89
C ALA A 629 -25.60 1.31 2.54
N THR A 630 -25.43 1.13 3.85
CA THR A 630 -25.92 -0.06 4.56
C THR A 630 -27.45 -0.15 4.65
N GLN A 631 -28.17 0.97 4.45
CA GLN A 631 -29.64 1.01 4.46
C GLN A 631 -30.24 0.85 3.06
N LEU A 632 -29.42 0.85 2.01
CA LEU A 632 -29.86 0.72 0.62
C LEU A 632 -29.54 -0.67 0.09
N SER A 633 -30.50 -1.27 -0.61
CA SER A 633 -30.24 -2.48 -1.39
C SER A 633 -29.64 -2.13 -2.76
N VAL A 634 -29.07 -3.13 -3.42
CA VAL A 634 -28.51 -2.96 -4.77
C VAL A 634 -29.56 -2.36 -5.71
N ASN A 635 -29.15 -1.32 -6.46
CA ASN A 635 -29.92 -0.45 -7.35
C ASN A 635 -30.78 0.63 -6.69
N GLN A 636 -30.89 0.67 -5.37
CA GLN A 636 -31.54 1.79 -4.68
C GLN A 636 -30.61 3.00 -4.60
N SER A 637 -31.24 4.17 -4.55
CA SER A 637 -30.59 5.46 -4.37
C SER A 637 -31.29 6.27 -3.29
N ALA A 638 -30.51 7.08 -2.59
CA ALA A 638 -31.03 8.04 -1.63
C ALA A 638 -30.17 9.30 -1.61
N CYS A 639 -30.77 10.37 -1.10
CA CYS A 639 -30.08 11.62 -0.82
C CYS A 639 -30.02 11.85 0.69
N PHE A 640 -28.91 12.43 1.16
CA PHE A 640 -28.82 12.96 2.51
C PHE A 640 -28.04 14.27 2.52
N VAL A 641 -28.28 15.08 3.54
CA VAL A 641 -27.61 16.37 3.72
C VAL A 641 -26.69 16.29 4.93
N ASP A 642 -25.47 16.78 4.77
CA ASP A 642 -24.48 16.90 5.83
C ASP A 642 -24.05 18.36 6.02
N GLN A 643 -23.59 18.70 7.22
CA GLN A 643 -23.06 20.03 7.49
C GLN A 643 -21.67 20.17 6.86
N LEU A 644 -21.35 21.39 6.44
CA LEU A 644 -20.03 21.70 5.92
C LEU A 644 -19.00 21.64 7.07
N SER A 645 -18.27 20.53 7.17
CA SER A 645 -17.26 20.34 8.22
C SER A 645 -16.07 21.28 8.07
N ASP A 646 -15.58 21.46 6.82
CA ASP A 646 -14.43 22.31 6.52
C ASP A 646 -14.54 22.93 5.12
N ARG A 647 -14.28 24.24 5.05
CA ARG A 647 -14.25 25.02 3.81
C ARG A 647 -13.07 24.61 2.92
N ASP A 648 -11.92 24.31 3.51
CA ASP A 648 -10.68 24.05 2.75
C ASP A 648 -10.77 22.72 2.01
N LEU A 649 -11.40 21.69 2.61
CA LEU A 649 -11.74 20.43 1.93
C LEU A 649 -12.68 20.65 0.74
N SER A 650 -13.69 21.50 0.87
CA SER A 650 -14.60 21.80 -0.24
C SER A 650 -13.92 22.59 -1.36
N LEU A 651 -13.02 23.52 -1.02
CA LEU A 651 -12.21 24.23 -2.01
C LEU A 651 -11.20 23.31 -2.70
N ALA A 652 -10.67 22.29 -2.01
CA ALA A 652 -9.83 21.25 -2.60
C ALA A 652 -10.62 20.29 -3.52
N ALA A 653 -11.89 20.04 -3.20
CA ALA A 653 -12.78 19.20 -4.00
C ALA A 653 -13.28 19.91 -5.27
N ALA A 654 -13.56 21.21 -5.21
CA ALA A 654 -14.08 21.99 -6.33
C ALA A 654 -13.10 21.99 -7.53
N CYS A 655 -13.40 21.23 -8.59
CA CYS A 655 -12.57 21.17 -9.80
C CYS A 655 -12.54 22.50 -10.57
N GLU A 656 -13.63 23.27 -10.56
CA GLU A 656 -13.72 24.61 -11.17
C GLU A 656 -14.38 25.59 -10.20
N LEU A 657 -13.65 26.67 -9.85
CA LEU A 657 -14.15 27.67 -8.91
C LEU A 657 -14.88 28.79 -9.64
N SER A 658 -16.20 28.87 -9.43
CA SER A 658 -16.92 30.13 -9.61
C SER A 658 -16.38 31.17 -8.60
N PRO A 659 -16.21 32.45 -8.97
CA PRO A 659 -15.74 33.51 -8.04
C PRO A 659 -16.61 33.63 -6.77
N ASP A 660 -17.86 33.16 -6.82
CA ASP A 660 -18.78 33.10 -5.69
C ASP A 660 -18.35 32.10 -4.59
N LEU A 661 -17.61 31.03 -4.93
CA LEU A 661 -17.15 29.99 -3.99
C LEU A 661 -16.04 30.48 -3.05
N SER A 662 -15.38 31.60 -3.38
CA SER A 662 -14.43 32.24 -2.45
C SER A 662 -15.11 32.79 -1.20
N LYS A 663 -16.44 33.00 -1.23
CA LYS A 663 -17.23 33.59 -0.14
C LYS A 663 -18.07 32.57 0.65
N ILE A 664 -17.67 31.30 0.66
CA ILE A 664 -18.35 30.25 1.45
C ILE A 664 -18.38 30.64 2.94
N CYS A 665 -19.58 30.87 3.47
CA CYS A 665 -19.82 31.03 4.90
C CYS A 665 -20.25 29.69 5.50
N ARG A 666 -19.62 29.27 6.62
CA ARG A 666 -19.92 27.98 7.29
C ARG A 666 -21.40 27.88 7.70
N ASP A 667 -22.03 28.98 8.07
CA ASP A 667 -23.38 28.98 8.65
C ASP A 667 -24.50 28.87 7.60
N SER A 668 -24.21 29.16 6.32
CA SER A 668 -25.22 29.17 5.24
C SER A 668 -25.04 28.09 4.17
N CYS A 669 -24.06 27.19 4.33
CA CYS A 669 -23.77 26.14 3.34
C CYS A 669 -24.04 24.73 3.88
N VAL A 670 -24.58 23.86 3.04
CA VAL A 670 -24.77 22.42 3.34
C VAL A 670 -24.29 21.56 2.17
N LEU A 671 -23.85 20.34 2.47
CA LEU A 671 -23.45 19.36 1.47
C LEU A 671 -24.60 18.39 1.22
N GLU A 672 -25.05 18.27 -0.02
CA GLU A 672 -26.06 17.32 -0.47
C GLU A 672 -25.34 16.15 -1.16
N PHE A 673 -25.50 14.95 -0.60
CA PHE A 673 -24.97 13.71 -1.13
C PHE A 673 -26.10 12.94 -1.81
N SER A 674 -25.89 12.53 -3.06
CA SER A 674 -26.76 11.59 -3.76
C SER A 674 -26.00 10.30 -3.99
N VAL A 675 -26.52 9.19 -3.46
CA VAL A 675 -25.84 7.89 -3.38
C VAL A 675 -26.71 6.84 -4.03
N LYS A 676 -26.10 5.94 -4.79
CA LYS A 676 -26.74 4.74 -5.35
C LYS A 676 -25.85 3.52 -5.12
N VAL A 677 -26.40 2.44 -4.59
CA VAL A 677 -25.67 1.17 -4.45
C VAL A 677 -25.71 0.43 -5.78
N LEU A 678 -24.54 0.13 -6.36
CA LEU A 678 -24.42 -0.53 -7.66
C LEU A 678 -24.21 -2.03 -7.52
N GLN A 679 -23.38 -2.44 -6.55
CA GLN A 679 -23.02 -3.84 -6.35
C GLN A 679 -22.56 -4.08 -4.91
N VAL A 680 -22.79 -5.29 -4.40
CA VAL A 680 -22.26 -5.78 -3.12
C VAL A 680 -21.58 -7.13 -3.37
N THR A 681 -20.35 -7.27 -2.90
CA THR A 681 -19.59 -8.53 -2.94
C THR A 681 -19.40 -9.03 -1.50
N GLU A 682 -19.86 -10.25 -1.23
CA GLU A 682 -19.78 -10.86 0.10
C GLU A 682 -18.34 -11.22 0.50
N PRO A 683 -18.04 -11.26 1.82
CA PRO A 683 -16.73 -11.68 2.31
C PRO A 683 -16.42 -13.15 1.95
N LEU A 684 -15.14 -13.46 1.71
CA LEU A 684 -14.70 -14.83 1.42
C LEU A 684 -14.97 -15.80 2.60
N GLU A 685 -15.50 -16.99 2.31
CA GLU A 685 -15.92 -18.06 3.25
C GLU A 685 -14.88 -18.37 4.34
N ASP A 686 -13.59 -18.42 4.00
CA ASP A 686 -12.47 -18.62 4.94
C ASP A 686 -12.44 -17.62 6.11
N ARG A 687 -12.95 -16.39 5.90
CA ARG A 687 -13.05 -15.37 6.95
C ARG A 687 -14.28 -15.58 7.82
N MET A 688 -15.39 -16.00 7.22
CA MET A 688 -16.63 -16.32 7.94
C MET A 688 -16.43 -17.54 8.85
N GLU A 689 -15.82 -18.62 8.34
CA GLU A 689 -15.55 -19.82 9.13
C GLU A 689 -14.64 -19.55 10.34
N LYS A 690 -13.57 -18.76 10.15
CA LYS A 690 -12.63 -18.43 11.25
C LYS A 690 -13.21 -17.49 12.31
N ALA A 691 -14.18 -16.66 11.93
CA ALA A 691 -14.84 -15.77 12.86
C ALA A 691 -15.89 -16.50 13.72
N LEU A 692 -16.53 -17.55 13.17
CA LEU A 692 -17.69 -18.20 13.76
C LEU A 692 -17.37 -19.52 14.46
N PHE A 693 -16.35 -20.25 14.02
CA PHE A 693 -16.01 -21.57 14.55
C PHE A 693 -14.59 -21.63 15.10
N ASN A 694 -14.44 -22.10 16.33
CA ASN A 694 -13.14 -22.37 16.95
C ASN A 694 -13.12 -23.80 17.53
N PRO A 695 -12.38 -24.75 16.92
CA PRO A 695 -11.52 -24.61 15.73
C PRO A 695 -12.32 -24.39 14.42
N PRO A 696 -11.70 -23.94 13.31
CA PRO A 696 -12.37 -23.74 12.03
C PRO A 696 -13.12 -24.99 11.54
N LEU A 697 -14.23 -24.80 10.82
CA LEU A 697 -15.15 -25.88 10.45
C LEU A 697 -14.48 -26.97 9.60
N SER A 698 -13.66 -26.58 8.63
CA SER A 698 -12.79 -27.49 7.86
C SER A 698 -11.92 -28.41 8.73
N LYS A 699 -11.38 -27.92 9.84
CA LYS A 699 -10.62 -28.72 10.79
C LYS A 699 -11.52 -29.66 11.61
N GLN A 700 -12.70 -29.20 12.02
CA GLN A 700 -13.66 -30.04 12.73
C GLN A 700 -14.09 -31.25 11.87
N ARG A 701 -14.30 -31.05 10.55
CA ARG A 701 -14.63 -32.14 9.60
C ARG A 701 -13.54 -33.21 9.55
N VAL A 702 -12.27 -32.78 9.41
CA VAL A 702 -11.13 -33.70 9.41
C VAL A 702 -11.01 -34.43 10.75
N GLU A 703 -11.16 -33.74 11.88
CA GLU A 703 -11.12 -34.38 13.19
C GLU A 703 -12.25 -35.40 13.38
N PHE A 704 -13.46 -35.11 12.89
CA PHE A 704 -14.58 -36.05 12.91
C PHE A 704 -14.25 -37.33 12.13
N ALA A 705 -13.74 -37.17 10.91
CA ALA A 705 -13.37 -38.30 10.04
C ALA A 705 -12.25 -39.14 10.67
N VAL A 706 -11.17 -38.50 11.14
CA VAL A 706 -10.05 -39.19 11.80
C VAL A 706 -10.51 -40.01 13.02
N ARG A 707 -11.39 -39.45 13.86
CA ARG A 707 -11.93 -40.18 15.02
C ARG A 707 -12.73 -41.41 14.58
N HIS A 708 -13.60 -41.29 13.60
CA HIS A 708 -14.38 -42.42 13.07
C HIS A 708 -13.48 -43.48 12.43
N ILE A 709 -12.53 -43.07 11.60
CA ILE A 709 -11.59 -43.99 10.92
C ILE A 709 -10.82 -44.83 11.94
N ASN A 710 -10.29 -44.20 12.99
CA ASN A 710 -9.52 -44.89 14.02
C ASN A 710 -10.37 -45.84 14.89
N GLN A 711 -11.68 -45.62 15.01
CA GLN A 711 -12.58 -46.54 15.73
C GLN A 711 -12.88 -47.82 14.93
N LEU A 712 -12.79 -47.76 13.59
CA LEU A 712 -13.15 -48.87 12.70
C LEU A 712 -12.05 -49.93 12.55
N HIS A 713 -10.82 -49.63 12.99
CA HIS A 713 -9.66 -50.54 12.89
C HIS A 713 -9.44 -51.12 11.47
N ALA A 714 -9.71 -50.30 10.44
CA ALA A 714 -9.57 -50.68 9.03
C ALA A 714 -8.11 -50.76 8.58
N THR A 715 -7.86 -51.44 7.44
CA THR A 715 -6.53 -51.53 6.82
C THR A 715 -6.42 -50.69 5.55
N THR A 716 -7.51 -50.45 4.82
CA THR A 716 -7.51 -49.71 3.55
C THR A 716 -8.45 -48.50 3.55
N LEU A 717 -7.95 -47.34 3.11
CA LEU A 717 -8.72 -46.11 3.01
C LEU A 717 -8.55 -45.42 1.66
N VAL A 718 -9.65 -44.96 1.07
CA VAL A 718 -9.67 -44.09 -0.11
C VAL A 718 -10.36 -42.77 0.23
N ASP A 719 -9.72 -41.66 -0.11
CA ASP A 719 -10.23 -40.30 0.04
C ASP A 719 -10.57 -39.71 -1.35
N PHE A 720 -11.86 -39.69 -1.66
CA PHE A 720 -12.43 -39.13 -2.88
C PHE A 720 -12.51 -37.60 -2.75
N GLY A 721 -11.79 -36.88 -3.60
CA GLY A 721 -11.64 -35.42 -3.52
C GLY A 721 -10.66 -34.99 -2.43
N CYS A 722 -9.52 -35.68 -2.32
CA CYS A 722 -8.54 -35.45 -1.24
C CYS A 722 -7.90 -34.05 -1.25
N GLY A 723 -8.02 -33.30 -2.33
CA GLY A 723 -7.53 -31.94 -2.49
C GLY A 723 -6.04 -31.82 -2.23
N SER A 724 -5.68 -31.09 -1.18
CA SER A 724 -4.27 -30.93 -0.74
C SER A 724 -3.79 -32.01 0.22
N GLY A 725 -4.61 -33.04 0.50
CA GLY A 725 -4.27 -34.18 1.34
C GLY A 725 -4.42 -33.92 2.84
N SER A 726 -5.24 -32.95 3.26
CA SER A 726 -5.35 -32.55 4.68
C SER A 726 -5.84 -33.67 5.62
N LEU A 727 -6.78 -34.51 5.15
CA LEU A 727 -7.24 -35.69 5.88
C LEU A 727 -6.14 -36.74 5.97
N LEU A 728 -5.51 -37.07 4.84
CA LEU A 728 -4.42 -38.04 4.78
C LEU A 728 -3.23 -37.61 5.66
N ASP A 729 -2.87 -36.32 5.65
CA ASP A 729 -1.84 -35.76 6.51
C ASP A 729 -2.19 -35.91 7.99
N SER A 730 -3.43 -35.58 8.37
CA SER A 730 -3.93 -35.66 9.75
C SER A 730 -4.00 -37.11 10.25
N LEU A 731 -4.39 -38.06 9.40
CA LEU A 731 -4.37 -39.49 9.71
C LEU A 731 -2.96 -39.97 10.05
N LEU A 732 -1.94 -39.46 9.35
CA LEU A 732 -0.55 -39.77 9.64
C LEU A 732 -0.01 -39.09 10.91
N GLU A 733 -0.68 -38.09 11.47
CA GLU A 733 -0.29 -37.50 12.76
C GLU A 733 -0.69 -38.37 13.95
N HIS A 734 -1.69 -39.23 13.78
CA HIS A 734 -2.19 -40.12 14.82
C HIS A 734 -1.71 -41.57 14.60
N PRO A 735 -1.68 -42.40 15.66
CA PRO A 735 -1.58 -43.85 15.50
C PRO A 735 -2.78 -44.35 14.68
N THR A 736 -2.52 -45.11 13.63
CA THR A 736 -3.55 -45.65 12.74
C THR A 736 -3.24 -47.11 12.40
N THR A 737 -4.27 -47.92 12.21
CA THR A 737 -4.19 -49.32 11.76
C THR A 737 -4.13 -49.45 10.24
N LEU A 738 -4.26 -48.34 9.51
CA LEU A 738 -4.26 -48.33 8.06
C LEU A 738 -2.92 -48.81 7.50
N GLU A 739 -2.99 -49.78 6.58
CA GLU A 739 -1.87 -50.33 5.81
C GLU A 739 -1.77 -49.69 4.42
N LYS A 740 -2.89 -49.20 3.87
CA LYS A 740 -2.94 -48.51 2.57
C LYS A 740 -3.87 -47.30 2.60
N ILE A 741 -3.35 -46.13 2.24
CA ILE A 741 -4.10 -44.89 2.08
C ILE A 741 -4.05 -44.42 0.63
N VAL A 742 -5.18 -44.03 0.09
CA VAL A 742 -5.31 -43.56 -1.29
C VAL A 742 -6.00 -42.21 -1.31
N GLY A 743 -5.50 -41.28 -2.11
CA GLY A 743 -6.20 -40.03 -2.44
C GLY A 743 -6.53 -39.98 -3.93
N VAL A 744 -7.74 -39.55 -4.27
CA VAL A 744 -8.19 -39.33 -5.64
C VAL A 744 -8.62 -37.87 -5.79
N ASP A 745 -8.17 -37.18 -6.82
CA ASP A 745 -8.63 -35.82 -7.12
C ASP A 745 -8.45 -35.47 -8.60
N ILE A 746 -9.25 -34.53 -9.13
CA ILE A 746 -9.06 -33.97 -10.48
C ILE A 746 -8.02 -32.84 -10.51
N SER A 747 -7.70 -32.25 -9.36
CA SER A 747 -6.80 -31.12 -9.21
C SER A 747 -5.35 -31.56 -9.08
N ARG A 748 -4.61 -31.56 -10.20
CA ARG A 748 -3.15 -31.79 -10.20
C ARG A 748 -2.38 -30.88 -9.23
N LYS A 749 -2.85 -29.63 -9.05
CA LYS A 749 -2.26 -28.68 -8.08
C LYS A 749 -2.53 -29.08 -6.63
N GLY A 750 -3.71 -29.65 -6.33
CA GLY A 750 -4.02 -30.26 -5.04
C GLY A 750 -3.11 -31.44 -4.76
N LEU A 751 -3.11 -32.43 -5.68
CA LEU A 751 -2.34 -33.66 -5.55
C LEU A 751 -0.82 -33.42 -5.43
N THR A 752 -0.28 -32.40 -6.11
CA THR A 752 1.13 -32.01 -5.94
C THR A 752 1.43 -31.56 -4.51
N ARG A 753 0.52 -30.81 -3.87
CA ARG A 753 0.67 -30.39 -2.47
C ARG A 753 0.53 -31.58 -1.53
N ALA A 754 -0.45 -32.45 -1.78
CA ALA A 754 -0.65 -33.69 -1.03
C ALA A 754 0.59 -34.58 -1.06
N ALA A 755 1.16 -34.83 -2.24
CA ALA A 755 2.35 -35.65 -2.42
C ALA A 755 3.54 -35.12 -1.61
N LYS A 756 3.77 -33.79 -1.63
CA LYS A 756 4.84 -33.15 -0.84
C LYS A 756 4.64 -33.34 0.66
N SER A 757 3.42 -33.10 1.16
CA SER A 757 3.10 -33.26 2.58
C SER A 757 3.27 -34.71 3.03
N LEU A 758 2.67 -35.66 2.30
CA LEU A 758 2.74 -37.08 2.61
C LEU A 758 4.17 -37.61 2.57
N HIS A 759 4.94 -37.24 1.54
CA HIS A 759 6.34 -37.64 1.44
C HIS A 759 7.16 -37.19 2.65
N GLN A 760 6.99 -35.94 3.10
CA GLN A 760 7.67 -35.42 4.30
C GLN A 760 7.30 -36.22 5.56
N LYS A 761 6.01 -36.50 5.77
CA LYS A 761 5.51 -37.23 6.95
C LYS A 761 5.94 -38.69 6.96
N LEU A 762 5.79 -39.40 5.83
CA LEU A 762 6.13 -40.82 5.71
C LEU A 762 7.65 -41.03 5.80
N SER A 763 8.46 -40.14 5.21
CA SER A 763 9.92 -40.18 5.35
C SER A 763 10.36 -40.01 6.80
N LYS A 764 9.71 -39.11 7.56
CA LYS A 764 10.00 -38.93 9.00
C LYS A 764 9.60 -40.14 9.83
N LYS A 765 8.45 -40.78 9.54
CA LYS A 765 8.01 -42.00 10.23
C LYS A 765 8.90 -43.20 9.93
N LEU A 766 9.42 -43.32 8.71
CA LEU A 766 10.38 -44.37 8.33
C LEU A 766 11.62 -44.36 9.25
N LEU A 767 12.08 -43.18 9.68
CA LEU A 767 13.23 -43.01 10.57
C LEU A 767 12.95 -43.39 12.04
N LEU A 768 11.69 -43.52 12.45
CA LEU A 768 11.26 -43.73 13.85
C LEU A 768 10.71 -45.15 14.12
N GLN A 769 10.42 -45.94 13.07
CA GLN A 769 9.79 -47.28 13.00
C GLN A 769 8.46 -47.53 13.75
N SER A 770 7.42 -47.79 12.95
CA SER A 770 6.42 -48.88 13.00
C SER A 770 5.63 -48.81 11.67
N SER A 771 5.09 -49.93 11.16
CA SER A 771 4.44 -50.12 9.84
C SER A 771 3.99 -48.82 9.13
N VAL A 772 4.69 -48.43 8.07
CA VAL A 772 4.35 -47.25 7.28
C VAL A 772 3.29 -47.65 6.25
N PRO A 773 2.13 -46.98 6.18
CA PRO A 773 1.12 -47.32 5.19
C PRO A 773 1.65 -47.05 3.77
N THR A 774 1.25 -47.89 2.84
CA THR A 774 1.37 -47.62 1.41
C THR A 774 0.50 -46.41 1.09
N ALA A 775 1.03 -45.40 0.41
CA ALA A 775 0.28 -44.20 0.05
C ALA A 775 0.27 -44.00 -1.47
N VAL A 776 -0.90 -43.83 -2.08
CA VAL A 776 -1.03 -43.60 -3.53
C VAL A 776 -1.92 -42.41 -3.81
N LEU A 777 -1.51 -41.54 -4.73
CA LEU A 777 -2.29 -40.41 -5.21
C LEU A 777 -2.64 -40.58 -6.68
N TYR A 778 -3.92 -40.63 -6.97
CA TYR A 778 -4.50 -40.78 -8.30
C TYR A 778 -5.07 -39.46 -8.79
N HIS A 779 -4.81 -39.16 -10.07
CA HIS A 779 -5.52 -38.13 -10.81
C HIS A 779 -6.68 -38.76 -11.58
N GLY A 780 -7.90 -38.40 -11.21
CA GLY A 780 -9.12 -38.99 -11.79
C GLY A 780 -10.39 -38.37 -11.23
N SER A 781 -11.51 -38.56 -11.96
CA SER A 781 -12.83 -38.12 -11.51
C SER A 781 -13.42 -39.10 -10.51
N VAL A 782 -14.06 -38.60 -9.47
CA VAL A 782 -14.76 -39.42 -8.47
C VAL A 782 -15.97 -40.18 -9.07
N THR A 783 -16.47 -39.73 -10.22
CA THR A 783 -17.57 -40.38 -10.96
C THR A 783 -17.14 -41.60 -11.76
N ASP A 784 -15.83 -41.75 -12.03
CA ASP A 784 -15.32 -42.84 -12.85
C ASP A 784 -14.91 -44.02 -11.96
N PHE A 785 -15.25 -45.24 -12.37
CA PHE A 785 -14.82 -46.44 -11.66
C PHE A 785 -13.39 -46.84 -12.03
N ASP A 786 -12.57 -47.08 -10.99
CA ASP A 786 -11.22 -47.65 -11.12
C ASP A 786 -11.12 -48.96 -10.35
N SER A 787 -10.84 -50.04 -11.08
CA SER A 787 -10.77 -51.40 -10.54
C SER A 787 -9.77 -51.57 -9.39
N ARG A 788 -8.73 -50.71 -9.29
CA ARG A 788 -7.71 -50.79 -8.23
C ARG A 788 -8.22 -50.37 -6.85
N LEU A 789 -9.37 -49.71 -6.79
CA LEU A 789 -9.96 -49.20 -5.54
C LEU A 789 -11.19 -50.02 -5.09
N TYR A 790 -11.47 -51.14 -5.75
CA TYR A 790 -12.54 -52.04 -5.37
C TYR A 790 -12.28 -52.66 -3.99
N GLY A 791 -13.33 -52.71 -3.15
CA GLY A 791 -13.35 -53.48 -1.91
C GLY A 791 -12.57 -52.86 -0.75
N PHE A 792 -12.27 -51.55 -0.81
CA PHE A 792 -11.63 -50.83 0.30
C PHE A 792 -12.49 -50.87 1.57
N ASP A 793 -11.86 -50.78 2.75
CA ASP A 793 -12.60 -50.80 4.01
C ASP A 793 -13.33 -49.48 4.25
N ILE A 794 -12.64 -48.35 4.00
CA ILE A 794 -13.19 -47.02 4.24
C ILE A 794 -13.08 -46.17 2.97
N GLY A 795 -14.19 -45.55 2.58
CA GLY A 795 -14.22 -44.41 1.67
C GLY A 795 -14.54 -43.11 2.43
N THR A 796 -13.85 -42.02 2.10
CA THR A 796 -14.20 -40.67 2.55
C THR A 796 -14.47 -39.76 1.36
N CYS A 797 -15.44 -38.87 1.50
CA CYS A 797 -15.81 -37.85 0.51
C CYS A 797 -16.28 -36.61 1.28
N LEU A 798 -15.34 -35.72 1.61
CA LEU A 798 -15.60 -34.60 2.52
C LEU A 798 -15.72 -33.28 1.74
N GLU A 799 -16.93 -32.72 1.67
CA GLU A 799 -17.23 -31.47 0.96
C GLU A 799 -16.81 -31.52 -0.53
N VAL A 800 -17.36 -32.49 -1.27
CA VAL A 800 -17.01 -32.74 -2.69
C VAL A 800 -18.24 -32.83 -3.56
N ILE A 801 -19.31 -33.45 -3.06
CA ILE A 801 -20.50 -33.72 -3.86
C ILE A 801 -21.20 -32.42 -4.31
N GLU A 802 -21.11 -31.34 -3.55
CA GLU A 802 -21.65 -30.02 -3.89
C GLU A 802 -20.87 -29.28 -5.00
N HIS A 803 -19.66 -29.72 -5.33
CA HIS A 803 -18.84 -29.15 -6.41
C HIS A 803 -19.13 -29.78 -7.78
N VAL A 804 -20.00 -30.80 -7.83
CA VAL A 804 -20.47 -31.42 -9.07
C VAL A 804 -21.97 -31.17 -9.24
N GLU A 805 -22.49 -31.34 -10.45
CA GLU A 805 -23.94 -31.24 -10.69
C GLU A 805 -24.70 -32.31 -9.88
N GLU A 806 -25.95 -32.04 -9.52
CA GLU A 806 -26.74 -32.89 -8.59
C GLU A 806 -26.94 -34.33 -9.10
N ASP A 807 -27.06 -34.50 -10.42
CA ASP A 807 -27.10 -35.80 -11.09
C ASP A 807 -25.76 -36.55 -11.00
N GLN A 808 -24.64 -35.83 -11.07
CA GLN A 808 -23.29 -36.37 -10.93
C GLN A 808 -22.99 -36.76 -9.47
N ALA A 809 -23.50 -36.01 -8.49
CA ALA A 809 -23.44 -36.41 -7.08
C ALA A 809 -24.18 -37.75 -6.83
N SER A 810 -25.34 -37.91 -7.48
CA SER A 810 -26.10 -39.16 -7.45
C SER A 810 -25.39 -40.30 -8.19
N LEU A 811 -24.75 -40.01 -9.34
CA LEU A 811 -23.91 -40.97 -10.06
C LEU A 811 -22.74 -41.44 -9.18
N PHE A 812 -22.01 -40.50 -8.56
CA PHE A 812 -20.94 -40.78 -7.60
C PHE A 812 -21.42 -41.74 -6.51
N GLY A 813 -22.53 -41.42 -5.84
CA GLY A 813 -23.09 -42.26 -4.79
C GLY A 813 -23.38 -43.69 -5.27
N ASN A 814 -23.98 -43.84 -6.45
CA ASN A 814 -24.25 -45.14 -7.05
C ASN A 814 -22.97 -45.90 -7.39
N VAL A 815 -22.01 -45.27 -8.06
CA VAL A 815 -20.73 -45.89 -8.44
C VAL A 815 -19.94 -46.32 -7.19
N VAL A 816 -19.91 -45.51 -6.14
CA VAL A 816 -19.22 -45.85 -4.90
C VAL A 816 -19.85 -47.04 -4.19
N LEU A 817 -21.16 -47.08 -4.01
CA LEU A 817 -21.78 -48.18 -3.27
C LEU A 817 -21.91 -49.48 -4.07
N SER A 818 -22.06 -49.41 -5.40
CA SER A 818 -22.28 -50.59 -6.27
C SER A 818 -21.04 -51.13 -6.97
N SER A 819 -20.06 -50.26 -7.27
CA SER A 819 -18.84 -50.64 -7.99
C SER A 819 -17.63 -50.65 -7.08
N PHE A 820 -17.37 -49.58 -6.31
CA PHE A 820 -16.23 -49.56 -5.38
C PHE A 820 -16.50 -50.39 -4.11
N CYS A 821 -17.75 -50.45 -3.65
CA CYS A 821 -18.24 -51.30 -2.56
C CYS A 821 -17.41 -51.19 -1.25
N PRO A 822 -17.23 -50.00 -0.65
CA PRO A 822 -16.49 -49.89 0.60
C PRO A 822 -17.23 -50.54 1.78
N ALA A 823 -16.54 -50.97 2.84
CA ALA A 823 -17.23 -51.44 4.05
C ALA A 823 -17.93 -50.30 4.80
N VAL A 824 -17.30 -49.13 4.84
CA VAL A 824 -17.83 -47.88 5.38
C VAL A 824 -17.57 -46.72 4.41
N LEU A 825 -18.55 -45.85 4.19
CA LEU A 825 -18.40 -44.60 3.43
C LEU A 825 -18.80 -43.42 4.30
N ILE A 826 -17.95 -42.40 4.42
CA ILE A 826 -18.22 -41.15 5.12
C ILE A 826 -18.35 -40.03 4.09
N VAL A 827 -19.53 -39.42 4.02
CA VAL A 827 -19.83 -38.31 3.10
C VAL A 827 -20.17 -37.06 3.92
N SER A 828 -19.56 -35.91 3.62
CA SER A 828 -19.98 -34.61 4.17
C SER A 828 -20.39 -33.64 3.08
N THR A 829 -21.30 -32.73 3.43
CA THR A 829 -21.72 -31.61 2.58
C THR A 829 -22.25 -30.47 3.46
N PRO A 830 -22.27 -29.22 2.99
CA PRO A 830 -22.86 -28.11 3.72
C PRO A 830 -24.35 -28.34 4.04
N ASN A 831 -24.80 -27.86 5.22
CA ASN A 831 -26.23 -27.78 5.53
C ASN A 831 -26.79 -26.41 5.11
N TYR A 832 -27.63 -26.39 4.09
CA TYR A 832 -28.25 -25.17 3.57
C TYR A 832 -29.05 -24.40 4.64
N GLU A 833 -29.70 -25.12 5.57
CA GLU A 833 -30.52 -24.52 6.64
C GLU A 833 -29.68 -23.71 7.64
N TYR A 834 -28.37 -23.94 7.69
CA TYR A 834 -27.45 -23.21 8.56
C TYR A 834 -26.95 -21.90 7.93
N ASN A 835 -27.10 -21.72 6.61
CA ASN A 835 -26.61 -20.54 5.90
C ASN A 835 -27.21 -19.21 6.38
N PRO A 836 -28.52 -19.11 6.70
CA PRO A 836 -29.08 -17.88 7.24
C PRO A 836 -28.42 -17.41 8.53
N ILE A 837 -27.86 -18.34 9.33
CA ILE A 837 -27.15 -18.02 10.58
C ILE A 837 -25.75 -17.53 10.29
N LEU A 838 -25.04 -18.14 9.34
CA LEU A 838 -23.73 -17.66 8.89
C LEU A 838 -23.84 -16.25 8.30
N GLN A 839 -24.93 -15.96 7.59
CA GLN A 839 -25.19 -14.64 7.02
C GLN A 839 -25.65 -13.63 8.09
N ARG A 840 -26.48 -14.02 9.07
CA ARG A 840 -26.91 -13.15 10.18
C ARG A 840 -25.79 -12.82 11.16
N SER A 841 -24.93 -13.77 11.50
CA SER A 841 -23.83 -13.58 12.46
C SER A 841 -22.66 -12.74 11.91
N ALA A 842 -22.68 -12.39 10.62
CA ALA A 842 -21.86 -11.32 10.04
C ALA A 842 -22.39 -9.89 10.36
N LEU A 843 -23.55 -9.77 11.01
CA LEU A 843 -24.16 -8.52 11.49
C LEU A 843 -24.16 -8.49 13.03
N PRO A 844 -23.37 -7.63 13.69
CA PRO A 844 -23.35 -7.59 15.15
C PRO A 844 -24.54 -6.88 15.80
N ASN A 845 -25.40 -6.18 15.06
CA ASN A 845 -26.44 -5.32 15.64
C ASN A 845 -27.76 -5.43 14.86
N LYS A 846 -28.62 -6.39 15.24
CA LYS A 846 -30.09 -6.37 15.02
C LYS A 846 -30.65 -7.65 15.66
N GLU A 847 -30.77 -7.64 16.98
CA GLU A 847 -31.78 -8.46 17.64
C GLU A 847 -33.11 -7.75 17.34
N GLU A 848 -34.13 -8.50 16.88
CA GLU A 848 -35.51 -8.04 16.63
C GLU A 848 -35.87 -7.50 15.21
N GLU A 849 -35.78 -8.33 14.17
CA GLU A 849 -36.70 -8.23 13.02
C GLU A 849 -37.25 -9.63 12.69
N GLN A 850 -38.58 -9.74 12.62
CA GLN A 850 -39.33 -11.00 12.54
C GLN A 850 -39.15 -11.74 11.21
N GLU A 851 -39.12 -13.07 11.31
CA GLU A 851 -39.01 -14.04 10.22
C GLU A 851 -40.25 -14.01 9.31
N GLN A 852 -40.23 -13.23 8.23
CA GLN A 852 -41.11 -13.42 7.07
C GLN A 852 -40.58 -12.55 5.91
N ASP A 853 -40.30 -13.16 4.76
CA ASP A 853 -39.76 -12.56 3.52
C ASP A 853 -38.24 -12.27 3.41
N ALA A 854 -37.39 -13.23 3.82
CA ALA A 854 -36.06 -13.35 3.19
C ALA A 854 -36.17 -14.19 1.91
N GLY A 855 -35.71 -13.67 0.77
CA GLY A 855 -35.59 -14.43 -0.49
C GLY A 855 -34.67 -15.66 -0.36
N PRO A 856 -34.47 -16.46 -1.42
CA PRO A 856 -33.65 -17.67 -1.36
C PRO A 856 -32.23 -17.34 -0.87
N CYS A 857 -31.80 -18.03 0.19
CA CYS A 857 -30.49 -17.87 0.79
C CYS A 857 -29.38 -18.30 -0.19
N LYS A 858 -28.30 -17.52 -0.33
CA LYS A 858 -27.18 -17.84 -1.22
C LYS A 858 -26.34 -19.01 -0.68
N PHE A 859 -25.68 -19.74 -1.59
CA PHE A 859 -24.70 -20.77 -1.26
C PHE A 859 -23.45 -20.16 -0.61
N ARG A 860 -22.78 -20.93 0.24
CA ARG A 860 -21.57 -20.52 0.99
C ARG A 860 -20.37 -20.24 0.09
N ASN A 861 -20.31 -20.93 -1.05
CA ASN A 861 -19.26 -20.81 -2.02
C ASN A 861 -19.83 -20.60 -3.43
N HIS A 862 -19.16 -19.78 -4.23
CA HIS A 862 -19.54 -19.53 -5.62
C HIS A 862 -19.29 -20.73 -6.55
N ASP A 863 -18.46 -21.68 -6.14
CA ASP A 863 -18.18 -22.89 -6.92
C ASP A 863 -19.19 -24.02 -6.67
N HIS A 864 -20.00 -23.94 -5.60
CA HIS A 864 -21.04 -24.93 -5.31
C HIS A 864 -22.14 -24.91 -6.37
N LYS A 865 -22.55 -26.10 -6.83
CA LYS A 865 -23.66 -26.29 -7.78
C LYS A 865 -25.00 -26.39 -7.07
N PHE A 866 -25.00 -26.95 -5.87
CA PHE A 866 -26.15 -27.07 -5.00
C PHE A 866 -25.72 -27.07 -3.53
N GLU A 867 -26.66 -26.82 -2.62
CA GLU A 867 -26.47 -27.07 -1.20
C GLU A 867 -27.77 -27.67 -0.64
N TRP A 868 -27.67 -28.83 0.00
CA TRP A 868 -28.84 -29.54 0.48
C TRP A 868 -29.24 -29.13 1.90
N THR A 869 -30.55 -29.08 2.13
CA THR A 869 -31.16 -29.10 3.47
C THR A 869 -30.92 -30.44 4.17
N ARG A 870 -31.17 -30.51 5.49
CA ARG A 870 -31.08 -31.78 6.25
C ARG A 870 -31.99 -32.83 5.63
N SER A 871 -33.20 -32.43 5.26
CA SER A 871 -34.20 -33.33 4.66
C SER A 871 -33.78 -33.86 3.28
N GLN A 872 -33.21 -33.00 2.41
CA GLN A 872 -32.75 -33.40 1.08
C GLN A 872 -31.57 -34.37 1.18
N PHE A 873 -30.57 -34.05 2.00
CA PHE A 873 -29.40 -34.90 2.19
C PHE A 873 -29.79 -36.26 2.82
N GLN A 874 -30.65 -36.24 3.85
CA GLN A 874 -31.16 -37.48 4.46
C GLN A 874 -31.93 -38.34 3.48
N ARG A 875 -32.79 -37.74 2.65
CA ARG A 875 -33.55 -38.45 1.62
C ARG A 875 -32.61 -39.10 0.60
N TRP A 876 -31.68 -38.33 0.05
CA TRP A 876 -30.70 -38.82 -0.91
C TRP A 876 -29.91 -40.00 -0.33
N ALA A 877 -29.34 -39.83 0.87
CA ALA A 877 -28.52 -40.86 1.51
C ALA A 877 -29.33 -42.10 1.88
N THR A 878 -30.57 -41.96 2.37
CA THR A 878 -31.43 -43.11 2.74
C THR A 878 -31.85 -43.92 1.53
N VAL A 879 -32.23 -43.26 0.43
CA VAL A 879 -32.60 -43.92 -0.83
C VAL A 879 -31.39 -44.67 -1.40
N LEU A 880 -30.22 -44.03 -1.38
CA LEU A 880 -28.98 -44.63 -1.85
C LEU A 880 -28.58 -45.85 -0.99
N ALA A 881 -28.64 -45.74 0.34
CA ALA A 881 -28.31 -46.83 1.25
C ALA A 881 -29.24 -48.05 1.06
N ALA A 882 -30.55 -47.81 0.96
CA ALA A 882 -31.54 -48.87 0.73
C ALA A 882 -31.36 -49.59 -0.61
N SER A 883 -30.94 -48.86 -1.66
CA SER A 883 -30.75 -49.43 -3.00
C SER A 883 -29.52 -50.33 -3.11
N HIS A 884 -28.53 -50.16 -2.23
CA HIS A 884 -27.22 -50.83 -2.33
C HIS A 884 -26.89 -51.72 -1.11
N ASN A 885 -27.86 -51.99 -0.24
CA ASN A 885 -27.70 -52.82 0.97
C ASN A 885 -26.70 -52.24 2.01
N TYR A 886 -26.84 -50.94 2.29
CA TYR A 886 -26.13 -50.25 3.37
C TYR A 886 -27.12 -49.72 4.42
N SER A 887 -26.69 -49.62 5.67
CA SER A 887 -27.32 -48.75 6.67
C SER A 887 -26.67 -47.37 6.62
N VAL A 888 -27.41 -46.31 6.95
CA VAL A 888 -26.88 -44.94 7.03
C VAL A 888 -27.14 -44.32 8.41
N GLU A 889 -26.11 -43.70 8.97
CA GLU A 889 -26.16 -42.93 10.22
C GLU A 889 -25.86 -41.45 9.91
N PHE A 890 -26.63 -40.52 10.48
CA PHE A 890 -26.47 -39.08 10.26
C PHE A 890 -25.81 -38.39 11.45
N SER A 891 -24.87 -37.49 11.16
CA SER A 891 -24.17 -36.66 12.15
C SER A 891 -23.76 -35.32 11.50
N GLY A 892 -22.88 -34.57 12.15
CA GLY A 892 -22.33 -33.34 11.59
C GLY A 892 -21.36 -32.63 12.52
N VAL A 893 -20.86 -31.48 12.08
CA VAL A 893 -19.93 -30.61 12.83
C VAL A 893 -20.33 -29.14 12.73
N GLY A 894 -19.78 -28.29 13.59
CA GLY A 894 -20.08 -26.86 13.63
C GLY A 894 -21.44 -26.52 14.23
N GLY A 895 -21.90 -27.27 15.23
CA GLY A 895 -23.21 -27.07 15.86
C GLY A 895 -23.61 -28.24 16.74
N SER A 896 -24.91 -28.40 16.95
CA SER A 896 -25.51 -29.54 17.67
C SER A 896 -26.64 -30.16 16.84
N SER A 897 -27.29 -31.20 17.35
CA SER A 897 -28.47 -31.80 16.71
C SER A 897 -29.73 -30.94 16.82
N ASP A 898 -29.73 -29.93 17.71
CA ASP A 898 -30.87 -29.04 17.93
C ASP A 898 -30.95 -27.98 16.84
N GLU A 899 -32.15 -27.43 16.57
CA GLU A 899 -32.39 -26.38 15.56
C GLU A 899 -31.32 -25.28 15.64
N PRO A 900 -30.60 -24.97 14.54
CA PRO A 900 -30.79 -25.32 13.12
C PRO A 900 -30.18 -26.68 12.64
N GLY A 901 -29.58 -27.44 13.54
CA GLY A 901 -28.73 -28.60 13.24
C GLY A 901 -27.25 -28.24 13.06
N TYR A 902 -26.46 -29.19 12.52
CA TYR A 902 -25.04 -29.00 12.26
C TYR A 902 -24.77 -28.10 11.05
N ALA A 903 -23.67 -27.34 11.08
CA ALA A 903 -23.25 -26.49 9.96
C ALA A 903 -22.76 -27.30 8.75
N SER A 904 -22.00 -28.37 8.96
CA SER A 904 -21.72 -29.38 7.94
C SER A 904 -22.39 -30.68 8.37
N GLN A 905 -23.17 -31.26 7.48
CA GLN A 905 -23.90 -32.51 7.71
C GLN A 905 -23.11 -33.68 7.14
N ILE A 906 -23.16 -34.81 7.84
CA ILE A 906 -22.35 -36.00 7.56
C ILE A 906 -23.23 -37.24 7.55
N ALA A 907 -23.07 -38.09 6.53
CA ALA A 907 -23.69 -39.41 6.45
C ALA A 907 -22.62 -40.50 6.48
N VAL A 908 -22.80 -41.48 7.36
CA VAL A 908 -21.92 -42.65 7.50
C VAL A 908 -22.69 -43.88 7.02
N PHE A 909 -22.31 -44.39 5.85
CA PHE A 909 -22.87 -45.62 5.29
C PHE A 909 -22.06 -46.82 5.81
N ARG A 910 -22.74 -47.89 6.22
CA ARG A 910 -22.12 -49.15 6.64
C ARG A 910 -22.74 -50.29 5.86
N ARG A 911 -21.91 -51.12 5.26
CA ARG A 911 -22.39 -52.25 4.45
C ARG A 911 -23.06 -53.29 5.34
N MET A 912 -24.28 -53.69 4.99
CA MET A 912 -25.00 -54.74 5.71
C MET A 912 -24.42 -56.11 5.32
N ALA A 913 -24.47 -57.09 6.24
CA ALA A 913 -23.84 -58.40 6.05
C ALA A 913 -24.24 -59.05 4.71
N ARG A 914 -23.26 -59.62 4.00
CA ARG A 914 -23.46 -60.33 2.73
C ARG A 914 -24.29 -61.60 2.97
N ASP A 915 -25.36 -61.78 2.19
CA ASP A 915 -25.83 -63.14 1.89
C ASP A 915 -24.71 -63.85 1.12
N GLN A 916 -24.36 -65.08 1.53
CA GLN A 916 -23.25 -65.88 0.98
C GLN A 916 -23.55 -66.42 -0.43
N GLY A 917 -23.92 -65.56 -1.38
CA GLY A 917 -24.43 -65.97 -2.69
C GLY A 917 -23.98 -65.16 -3.90
N GLU A 918 -23.01 -64.23 -3.79
CA GLU A 918 -22.52 -63.50 -4.97
C GLU A 918 -21.16 -64.02 -5.45
N SER A 919 -21.22 -64.66 -6.62
CA SER A 919 -20.12 -65.09 -7.46
C SER A 919 -19.13 -63.95 -7.75
N SER A 920 -17.84 -64.27 -7.65
CA SER A 920 -16.71 -63.51 -8.20
C SER A 920 -17.06 -62.86 -9.54
N ARG A 921 -17.04 -61.52 -9.63
CA ARG A 921 -17.04 -60.81 -10.92
C ARG A 921 -15.82 -61.29 -11.73
N ASN A 922 -16.05 -61.62 -13.00
CA ASN A 922 -15.01 -62.06 -13.94
C ASN A 922 -13.85 -61.04 -14.01
N GLU A 923 -12.61 -61.54 -14.05
CA GLU A 923 -11.35 -60.76 -14.07
C GLU A 923 -11.10 -59.91 -15.34
N ASP A 924 -12.10 -59.71 -16.20
CA ASP A 924 -11.92 -59.21 -17.57
C ASP A 924 -12.36 -57.75 -17.81
N ASP A 925 -12.63 -56.98 -16.76
CA ASP A 925 -12.96 -55.54 -16.88
C ASP A 925 -11.90 -54.68 -16.18
N SER A 926 -10.68 -54.68 -16.74
CA SER A 926 -9.52 -53.93 -16.25
C SER A 926 -9.60 -52.43 -16.58
N HIS A 927 -10.74 -51.79 -16.32
CA HIS A 927 -10.89 -50.35 -16.50
C HIS A 927 -10.13 -49.62 -15.38
N GLN A 928 -9.05 -48.93 -15.76
CA GLN A 928 -8.17 -48.16 -14.86
C GLN A 928 -8.01 -46.72 -15.41
N PRO A 929 -9.06 -45.88 -15.31
CA PRO A 929 -9.05 -44.54 -15.87
C PRO A 929 -8.13 -43.58 -15.12
N TYR A 930 -7.72 -43.90 -13.89
CA TYR A 930 -6.93 -43.00 -13.08
C TYR A 930 -5.43 -43.05 -13.42
N GLU A 931 -4.80 -41.88 -13.45
CA GLU A 931 -3.35 -41.74 -13.60
C GLU A 931 -2.68 -41.73 -12.22
N VAL A 932 -1.69 -42.61 -11.98
CA VAL A 932 -0.89 -42.57 -10.74
C VAL A 932 0.04 -41.35 -10.81
N LEU A 933 -0.17 -40.37 -9.93
CA LEU A 933 0.70 -39.19 -9.86
C LEU A 933 1.86 -39.37 -8.87
N TRP A 934 1.63 -40.13 -7.80
CA TRP A 934 2.62 -40.34 -6.74
C TRP A 934 2.30 -41.63 -5.95
N GLU A 935 3.33 -42.36 -5.56
CA GLU A 935 3.24 -43.61 -4.81
C GLU A 935 4.37 -43.74 -3.77
N TRP A 936 4.05 -44.36 -2.63
CA TRP A 936 4.97 -44.62 -1.53
C TRP A 936 4.75 -46.02 -0.93
N PRO A 937 5.79 -46.84 -0.71
CA PRO A 937 7.17 -46.63 -1.14
C PRO A 937 7.28 -46.69 -2.66
N ASN A 938 8.19 -45.89 -3.23
CA ASN A 938 8.30 -45.75 -4.68
C ASN A 938 8.77 -47.07 -5.32
N ALA A 939 7.90 -47.76 -6.06
CA ALA A 939 8.20 -49.06 -6.69
C ALA A 939 9.35 -49.01 -7.71
N SER A 940 9.78 -47.81 -8.12
CA SER A 940 10.88 -47.58 -9.06
C SER A 940 12.28 -47.49 -8.43
N VAL A 941 12.42 -47.67 -7.10
CA VAL A 941 13.72 -47.80 -6.44
C VAL A 941 13.93 -49.26 -6.05
N PRO A 942 14.88 -50.01 -6.65
CA PRO A 942 15.20 -51.35 -6.19
C PRO A 942 15.68 -51.30 -4.74
N SER A 943 15.17 -52.22 -3.91
CA SER A 943 15.64 -52.40 -2.53
C SER A 943 17.14 -52.69 -2.53
N HIS A 944 17.90 -51.84 -1.84
CA HIS A 944 19.29 -52.11 -1.47
C HIS A 944 19.37 -52.62 -0.03
#